data_AF-A0A9E7JXW2-F1
#
_entry.id   AF-A0A9E7JXW2-F1
#
_cell.length_a   1.000
_cell.length_b   1.000
_cell.length_c   1.000
_cell.angle_alpha   90.00
_cell.angle_beta   90.00
_cell.angle_gamma   90.00
#
_symmetry.space_group_name_H-M   'P 1'
#
loop_
_entity.id
_entity.type
_entity.pdbx_description
1 polymer ?
#
loop_
_entity_poly.entity_id
_entity_poly.type
_entity_poly.pdbx_seq_one_letter_code
_entity_poly.pdbx_strand_id
1 'polypeptide(L)'
;MTLMNRSPYVSLLFKALTFIPRRRPADAAVFLSTHSFSAASGAPQSNLMADYLVSSCGFDPDEAAKASKLLGRIESRDRPDSVLGLFRSYGFDNTQVKKVISANPRWLLLDVEKTLAPKFRALQDLGFSCSDITHLVSSNSAVFNQQHQNVLSKIQFWQGILGSKDLLMKLCKRDRWFLGYSIEKRIQPNIQILRDFGITDQKLSKILRDRPLVIILNAETLKALISRVEGLGVARTSGMFVQTLIVLQCVSEKNFKAHLEFFKGFGWSEDDFLAAFRKAPGIVKFSLKSLQRKMEFLVNETGCTPSYLASRPDILRLSLEKRLIPRYRILTCLKSRGVHFVNLQMSAYMLYPEKTFLEKFVIRHKEFPELIELVSDAATSGPFPPAAAPPPALGFGEEKEHTKKEKQTTMTLMNRSPYVSLLFKALTFIPRRRPADAAVFLSTHSYSAASGAPQSNLMADYLVSSCGFDPDEAAKASKLLGRIESRHQPDSVLGLFRSYGFDNTQVKKVISANPRWLLLDVEKTLAPKFRSLQDLGFSCSDITQLVSSNSTAINQQRQNVLSKIQFWQGILGSKDLLLKLCKRNRWFLGYSIEKKIQPNIEILRDCGITDQKLSKILRDRPLVITLNAETLKALISRVEGLGVARTSGMFLYTLSVLHCVSEKNFKAHLEFFKGFGWSEDDFLAAFRKTPVIVAFSLKSLQRKMEFLVNEAGCAPSYLAQRPGILRMSLEKRLIPRYRILTCLKSRGVHFVNLQMSAYMSYPEKKFLEKFVIRYKEFPELIELYN
;
A
#
# COMPACT_ATOMS: atom_id res chain seq x y z
N MET A 1 44.67 12.85 51.12
CA MET A 1 43.72 13.00 52.25
C MET A 1 42.60 13.92 51.77
N THR A 2 41.44 13.33 51.46
CA THR A 2 40.06 13.87 51.46
C THR A 2 39.80 15.33 51.02
N LEU A 3 39.14 15.56 49.85
CA LEU A 3 37.67 15.73 49.70
C LEU A 3 37.25 16.42 48.37
N MET A 4 36.25 15.82 47.72
CA MET A 4 35.09 16.40 47.02
C MET A 4 35.18 17.12 45.65
N ASN A 5 34.61 16.40 44.67
CA ASN A 5 33.46 16.77 43.81
C ASN A 5 33.54 17.88 42.74
N ARG A 6 33.46 17.38 41.49
CA ARG A 6 32.48 17.67 40.41
C ARG A 6 32.55 19.02 39.63
N SER A 7 33.05 18.85 38.41
CA SER A 7 32.45 19.21 37.10
C SER A 7 32.38 20.69 36.66
N PRO A 8 33.20 21.10 35.67
CA PRO A 8 33.09 22.39 34.98
C PRO A 8 32.58 22.24 33.53
N TYR A 9 31.42 22.79 33.19
CA TYR A 9 31.06 23.10 31.79
C TYR A 9 30.16 24.35 31.74
N VAL A 10 30.76 25.50 32.05
CA VAL A 10 30.32 26.81 31.59
C VAL A 10 31.53 27.45 30.94
N SER A 11 31.67 27.27 29.64
CA SER A 11 32.66 27.98 28.82
C SER A 11 32.38 27.71 27.35
N LEU A 12 31.86 28.72 26.65
CA LEU A 12 32.10 29.07 25.22
C LEU A 12 30.85 29.65 24.54
N LEU A 13 30.37 30.78 25.07
CA LEU A 13 29.57 31.75 24.32
C LEU A 13 30.19 33.14 24.53
N PHE A 14 31.32 33.43 23.89
CA PHE A 14 31.79 34.79 23.63
C PHE A 14 32.91 34.79 22.58
N LYS A 15 32.81 35.74 21.62
CA LYS A 15 33.61 36.03 20.40
C LYS A 15 32.83 35.70 19.13
N ALA A 16 32.51 36.62 18.21
CA ALA A 16 32.79 38.05 18.12
C ALA A 16 31.79 38.68 17.14
N LEU A 17 31.45 39.94 17.40
CA LEU A 17 30.78 40.88 16.49
C LEU A 17 31.74 41.37 15.39
N THR A 18 31.16 42.16 14.46
CA THR A 18 31.69 42.91 13.30
C THR A 18 31.37 42.20 11.96
N PHE A 19 30.79 42.81 10.93
CA PHE A 19 30.81 44.21 10.51
C PHE A 19 29.62 44.50 9.55
N ILE A 20 29.17 45.76 9.50
CA ILE A 20 28.03 46.31 8.73
C ILE A 20 28.51 46.88 7.37
N PRO A 21 27.66 46.95 6.33
CA PRO A 21 27.37 48.26 5.71
C PRO A 21 25.85 48.41 5.42
N ARG A 22 25.11 49.32 6.08
CA ARG A 22 24.81 50.73 5.71
C ARG A 22 24.47 50.97 4.23
N ARG A 23 23.20 51.29 3.95
CA ARG A 23 22.78 52.48 3.17
C ARG A 23 21.45 53.03 3.73
N ARG A 24 21.36 54.37 3.77
CA ARG A 24 20.35 55.23 4.41
C ARG A 24 19.19 55.62 3.46
N PRO A 25 18.10 56.21 4.00
CA PRO A 25 16.89 56.65 3.30
C PRO A 25 16.85 58.16 3.00
N ALA A 26 16.00 58.57 2.05
CA ALA A 26 15.48 59.92 1.73
C ALA A 26 14.73 59.81 0.38
N ASP A 27 13.57 60.38 0.04
CA ASP A 27 12.79 61.52 0.55
C ASP A 27 11.28 61.36 0.25
N ALA A 28 10.49 62.17 0.95
CA ALA A 28 9.04 62.31 0.85
C ALA A 28 8.58 63.15 -0.37
N ALA A 29 7.39 62.86 -0.90
CA ALA A 29 6.42 63.90 -1.30
C ALA A 29 5.04 63.31 -1.59
N VAL A 30 4.05 64.07 -1.14
CA VAL A 30 2.59 63.94 -1.23
C VAL A 30 2.11 63.97 -2.68
N PHE A 31 1.16 63.10 -3.05
CA PHE A 31 0.06 63.47 -3.95
C PHE A 31 -1.18 62.60 -3.66
N LEU A 32 -2.23 63.25 -3.19
CA LEU A 32 -3.60 62.73 -3.16
C LEU A 32 -4.20 62.92 -4.56
N SER A 33 -4.71 61.86 -5.17
CA SER A 33 -5.79 61.99 -6.15
C SER A 33 -6.70 60.76 -6.11
N THR A 34 -7.90 61.00 -5.61
CA THR A 34 -9.08 60.16 -5.75
C THR A 34 -9.52 60.10 -7.21
N HIS A 35 -9.64 58.91 -7.78
CA HIS A 35 -10.59 58.64 -8.86
C HIS A 35 -11.19 57.23 -8.74
N SER A 36 -12.46 57.24 -8.32
CA SER A 36 -13.63 56.58 -8.92
C SER A 36 -13.52 55.19 -9.55
N PHE A 37 -14.41 54.32 -9.06
CA PHE A 37 -14.83 53.02 -9.57
C PHE A 37 -14.78 52.80 -11.08
N SER A 38 -14.23 51.63 -11.48
CA SER A 38 -14.77 50.85 -12.58
C SER A 38 -14.75 49.36 -12.20
N ALA A 39 -15.95 48.78 -12.10
CA ALA A 39 -16.15 47.36 -11.95
C ALA A 39 -15.88 46.68 -13.30
N ALA A 40 -14.69 46.09 -13.45
CA ALA A 40 -14.41 45.14 -14.52
C ALA A 40 -14.20 43.76 -13.89
N SER A 41 -14.97 42.80 -14.40
CA SER A 41 -14.99 41.39 -14.05
C SER A 41 -13.60 40.80 -13.78
N GLY A 42 -13.42 40.24 -12.58
CA GLY A 42 -12.22 39.48 -12.24
C GLY A 42 -12.11 38.24 -13.13
N ALA A 43 -11.27 38.32 -14.15
CA ALA A 43 -10.66 37.16 -14.79
C ALA A 43 -9.87 36.35 -13.73
N PRO A 44 -9.77 35.01 -13.86
CA PRO A 44 -9.07 34.19 -12.88
C PRO A 44 -7.60 34.60 -12.83
N GLN A 45 -7.06 34.89 -11.64
CA GLN A 45 -5.63 35.15 -11.45
C GLN A 45 -4.82 33.97 -12.00
N SER A 46 -4.21 34.19 -13.17
CA SER A 46 -3.28 33.27 -13.82
C SER A 46 -2.07 33.08 -12.91
N ASN A 47 -1.88 31.88 -12.35
CA ASN A 47 -0.64 31.53 -11.66
C ASN A 47 0.46 31.46 -12.73
N LEU A 48 1.28 32.52 -12.88
CA LEU A 48 2.32 32.62 -13.90
C LEU A 48 3.21 31.36 -14.01
N MET A 49 3.53 30.71 -12.88
CA MET A 49 4.30 29.47 -12.88
C MET A 49 3.48 28.22 -13.24
N ALA A 50 2.17 28.21 -13.03
CA ALA A 50 1.32 27.15 -13.56
C ALA A 50 1.27 27.24 -15.09
N ASP A 51 1.07 28.43 -15.65
CA ASP A 51 1.06 28.63 -17.10
C ASP A 51 2.43 28.35 -17.72
N TYR A 52 3.52 28.70 -17.03
CA TYR A 52 4.88 28.33 -17.42
C TYR A 52 5.08 26.82 -17.44
N LEU A 53 4.61 26.07 -16.43
CA LEU A 53 4.72 24.61 -16.41
C LEU A 53 3.91 23.94 -17.52
N VAL A 54 2.73 24.49 -17.87
CA VAL A 54 1.93 24.02 -19.00
C VAL A 54 2.66 24.28 -20.32
N SER A 55 3.03 25.53 -20.57
CA SER A 55 3.63 25.97 -21.84
C SER A 55 5.04 25.45 -22.09
N SER A 56 5.89 25.42 -21.05
CA SER A 56 7.33 25.19 -21.19
C SER A 56 7.79 23.82 -20.71
N CYS A 57 7.00 23.15 -19.86
CA CYS A 57 7.30 21.81 -19.33
C CYS A 57 6.28 20.74 -19.73
N GLY A 58 5.22 21.09 -20.48
CA GLY A 58 4.23 20.14 -21.02
C GLY A 58 3.27 19.54 -19.98
N PHE A 59 3.07 20.22 -18.85
CA PHE A 59 2.14 19.76 -17.80
C PHE A 59 0.69 19.97 -18.21
N ASP A 60 -0.18 19.09 -17.74
CA ASP A 60 -1.63 19.33 -17.81
C ASP A 60 -2.00 20.44 -16.80
N PRO A 61 -3.02 21.28 -17.07
CA PRO A 61 -3.35 22.44 -16.23
C PRO A 61 -3.53 22.10 -14.74
N ASP A 62 -4.16 20.95 -14.45
CA ASP A 62 -4.35 20.47 -13.08
C ASP A 62 -3.06 19.99 -12.40
N GLU A 63 -2.12 19.43 -13.17
CA GLU A 63 -0.81 19.01 -12.67
C GLU A 63 0.10 20.22 -12.43
N ALA A 64 0.08 21.18 -13.36
CA ALA A 64 0.79 22.45 -13.24
C ALA A 64 0.31 23.28 -12.04
N ALA A 65 -1.00 23.32 -11.79
CA ALA A 65 -1.58 23.99 -10.62
C ALA A 65 -1.17 23.32 -9.29
N LYS A 66 -0.88 22.01 -9.27
CA LYS A 66 -0.36 21.32 -8.08
C LYS A 66 1.15 21.53 -7.91
N ALA A 67 1.91 21.45 -9.00
CA ALA A 67 3.36 21.59 -9.01
C ALA A 67 3.80 23.03 -8.71
N SER A 68 3.09 24.03 -9.23
CA SER A 68 3.36 25.47 -8.98
C SER A 68 3.28 25.85 -7.50
N LYS A 69 2.44 25.17 -6.70
CA LYS A 69 2.36 25.38 -5.24
C LYS A 69 3.67 25.05 -4.51
N LEU A 70 4.51 24.17 -5.08
CA LEU A 70 5.82 23.81 -4.52
C LEU A 70 6.94 24.78 -4.92
N LEU A 71 6.65 25.71 -5.84
CA LEU A 71 7.54 26.71 -6.42
C LEU A 71 7.29 28.12 -5.86
N GLY A 72 6.62 28.22 -4.71
CA GLY A 72 6.08 29.48 -4.18
C GLY A 72 7.02 30.70 -4.28
N ARG A 73 6.50 31.80 -4.82
CA ARG A 73 7.13 33.13 -5.03
C ARG A 73 8.31 33.19 -6.02
N ILE A 74 8.32 32.37 -7.07
CA ILE A 74 9.18 32.67 -8.24
C ILE A 74 8.51 33.79 -9.05
N GLU A 75 9.09 34.98 -9.02
CA GLU A 75 8.64 36.14 -9.81
C GLU A 75 9.39 36.27 -11.14
N SER A 76 10.54 35.59 -11.30
CA SER A 76 11.39 35.62 -12.51
C SER A 76 11.51 34.23 -13.17
N ARG A 77 11.53 34.22 -14.51
CA ARG A 77 11.71 33.01 -15.33
C ARG A 77 13.18 32.61 -15.53
N ASP A 78 14.12 33.45 -15.14
CA ASP A 78 15.54 33.30 -15.49
C ASP A 78 16.15 31.99 -14.97
N ARG A 79 15.83 31.60 -13.74
CA ARG A 79 16.31 30.34 -13.13
C ARG A 79 15.65 29.10 -13.77
N PRO A 80 14.31 29.02 -13.85
CA PRO A 80 13.65 27.95 -14.60
C PRO A 80 14.15 27.81 -16.04
N ASP A 81 14.31 28.91 -16.78
CA ASP A 81 14.77 28.90 -18.16
C ASP A 81 16.23 28.44 -18.26
N SER A 82 17.09 28.83 -17.33
CA SER A 82 18.47 28.33 -17.27
C SER A 82 18.53 26.82 -17.08
N VAL A 83 17.68 26.27 -16.19
CA VAL A 83 17.60 24.81 -15.95
C VAL A 83 17.09 24.08 -17.19
N LEU A 84 16.03 24.58 -17.84
CA LEU A 84 15.52 24.01 -19.08
C LEU A 84 16.53 24.15 -20.23
N GLY A 85 17.27 25.26 -20.28
CA GLY A 85 18.37 25.49 -21.23
C GLY A 85 19.46 24.44 -21.10
N LEU A 86 19.92 24.15 -19.88
CA LEU A 86 20.86 23.05 -19.63
C LEU A 86 20.28 21.69 -20.06
N PHE A 87 19.02 21.41 -19.74
CA PHE A 87 18.39 20.15 -20.16
C PHE A 87 18.34 20.02 -21.68
N ARG A 88 17.99 21.09 -22.40
CA ARG A 88 17.99 21.12 -23.86
C ARG A 88 19.40 20.95 -24.43
N SER A 89 20.42 21.57 -23.84
CA SER A 89 21.81 21.45 -24.31
C SER A 89 22.37 20.02 -24.16
N TYR A 90 21.84 19.23 -23.22
CA TYR A 90 22.16 17.81 -23.06
C TYR A 90 21.18 16.88 -23.80
N GLY A 91 20.24 17.42 -24.58
CA GLY A 91 19.33 16.65 -25.43
C GLY A 91 18.14 16.01 -24.71
N PHE A 92 17.69 16.57 -23.58
CA PHE A 92 16.45 16.13 -22.94
C PHE A 92 15.24 16.52 -23.80
N ASP A 93 14.38 15.55 -24.09
CA ASP A 93 13.09 15.81 -24.74
C ASP A 93 12.04 16.33 -23.74
N ASN A 94 10.95 16.91 -24.24
CA ASN A 94 9.87 17.47 -23.42
C ASN A 94 9.23 16.43 -22.48
N THR A 95 9.19 15.16 -22.86
CA THR A 95 8.63 14.08 -22.02
C THR A 95 9.55 13.76 -20.84
N GLN A 96 10.86 13.78 -21.06
CA GLN A 96 11.89 13.57 -20.04
C GLN A 96 11.95 14.77 -19.09
N VAL A 97 11.88 15.99 -19.61
CA VAL A 97 11.75 17.22 -18.82
C VAL A 97 10.51 17.15 -17.94
N LYS A 98 9.32 16.89 -18.52
CA LYS A 98 8.07 16.71 -17.76
C LYS A 98 8.29 15.69 -16.64
N LYS A 99 8.82 14.51 -16.96
CA LYS A 99 9.06 13.44 -15.99
C LYS A 99 9.97 13.84 -14.82
N VAL A 100 11.07 14.57 -15.09
CA VAL A 100 11.99 15.05 -14.04
C VAL A 100 11.29 16.08 -13.16
N ILE A 101 10.63 17.08 -13.75
CA ILE A 101 9.96 18.16 -13.02
C ILE A 101 8.73 17.64 -12.27
N SER A 102 7.97 16.68 -12.81
CA SER A 102 6.80 16.09 -12.15
C SER A 102 7.21 15.30 -10.91
N ALA A 103 8.40 14.70 -10.91
CA ALA A 103 8.93 13.99 -9.75
C ALA A 103 9.30 14.95 -8.60
N ASN A 104 9.84 16.14 -8.93
CA ASN A 104 10.06 17.21 -7.98
C ASN A 104 10.17 18.57 -8.68
N PRO A 105 9.16 19.45 -8.58
CA PRO A 105 9.18 20.74 -9.27
C PRO A 105 10.36 21.65 -8.87
N ARG A 106 10.92 21.47 -7.66
CA ARG A 106 12.04 22.27 -7.14
C ARG A 106 13.33 22.18 -7.95
N TRP A 107 13.43 21.27 -8.93
CA TRP A 107 14.53 21.28 -9.90
C TRP A 107 14.65 22.62 -10.63
N LEU A 108 13.52 23.31 -10.88
CA LEU A 108 13.50 24.64 -11.51
C LEU A 108 14.07 25.77 -10.62
N LEU A 109 14.35 25.48 -9.34
CA LEU A 109 14.96 26.42 -8.39
C LEU A 109 16.47 26.25 -8.25
N LEU A 110 17.05 25.24 -8.88
CA LEU A 110 18.47 24.92 -8.74
C LEU A 110 19.35 25.92 -9.48
N ASP A 111 20.47 26.30 -8.86
CA ASP A 111 21.53 27.07 -9.53
C ASP A 111 22.30 26.14 -10.48
N VAL A 112 22.15 26.37 -11.78
CA VAL A 112 22.70 25.51 -12.84
C VAL A 112 24.21 25.36 -12.71
N GLU A 113 24.94 26.46 -12.59
CA GLU A 113 26.40 26.47 -12.57
C GLU A 113 26.97 25.87 -11.29
N LYS A 114 26.30 26.06 -10.14
CA LYS A 114 26.78 25.52 -8.85
C LYS A 114 26.33 24.10 -8.57
N THR A 115 25.26 23.60 -9.21
CA THR A 115 24.65 22.33 -8.82
C THR A 115 24.57 21.28 -9.92
N LEU A 116 23.96 21.58 -11.08
CA LEU A 116 23.64 20.60 -12.12
C LEU A 116 24.75 20.50 -13.16
N ALA A 117 25.27 21.63 -13.65
CA ALA A 117 26.30 21.65 -14.68
C ALA A 117 27.57 20.89 -14.28
N PRO A 118 28.13 21.03 -13.05
CA PRO A 118 29.31 20.27 -12.68
C PRO A 118 29.02 18.77 -12.52
N LYS A 119 27.79 18.37 -12.13
CA LYS A 119 27.39 16.95 -12.10
C LYS A 119 27.35 16.35 -13.50
N PHE A 120 26.82 17.10 -14.47
CA PHE A 120 26.70 16.61 -15.84
C PHE A 120 28.07 16.53 -16.53
N ARG A 121 28.92 17.55 -16.35
CA ARG A 121 30.32 17.52 -16.80
C ARG A 121 31.08 16.34 -16.20
N ALA A 122 31.00 16.14 -14.88
CA ALA A 122 31.64 15.01 -14.22
C ALA A 122 31.14 13.63 -14.72
N LEU A 123 29.86 13.52 -15.13
CA LEU A 123 29.37 12.30 -15.77
C LEU A 123 29.94 12.12 -17.18
N GLN A 124 30.10 13.21 -17.95
CA GLN A 124 30.78 13.15 -19.24
C GLN A 124 32.24 12.73 -19.09
N ASP A 125 32.95 13.26 -18.09
CA ASP A 125 34.33 12.89 -17.75
C ASP A 125 34.44 11.40 -17.36
N LEU A 126 33.38 10.83 -16.78
CA LEU A 126 33.27 9.38 -16.49
C LEU A 126 32.87 8.53 -17.71
N GLY A 127 32.76 9.15 -18.89
CA GLY A 127 32.45 8.49 -20.16
C GLY A 127 30.96 8.32 -20.45
N PHE A 128 30.06 9.02 -19.75
CA PHE A 128 28.62 9.01 -20.06
C PHE A 128 28.30 9.95 -21.23
N SER A 129 27.59 9.46 -22.24
CA SER A 129 27.11 10.31 -23.33
C SER A 129 25.97 11.20 -22.84
N CYS A 130 25.65 12.26 -23.59
CA CYS A 130 24.49 13.10 -23.28
C CYS A 130 23.20 12.27 -23.19
N SER A 131 23.01 11.29 -24.08
CA SER A 131 21.86 10.36 -24.04
C SER A 131 21.85 9.47 -22.79
N ASP A 132 23.02 9.04 -22.31
CA ASP A 132 23.08 8.27 -21.06
C ASP A 132 22.70 9.13 -19.86
N ILE A 133 23.17 10.38 -19.82
CA ILE A 133 22.87 11.33 -18.76
C ILE A 133 21.37 11.63 -18.74
N THR A 134 20.75 11.85 -19.91
CA THR A 134 19.31 12.11 -20.01
C THR A 134 18.49 10.94 -19.47
N HIS A 135 18.85 9.70 -19.85
CA HIS A 135 18.22 8.50 -19.35
C HIS A 135 18.43 8.29 -17.85
N LEU A 136 19.64 8.50 -17.36
CA LEU A 136 20.01 8.29 -15.97
C LEU A 136 19.26 9.26 -15.04
N VAL A 137 19.26 10.55 -15.39
CA VAL A 137 18.59 11.62 -14.64
C VAL A 137 17.07 11.47 -14.69
N SER A 138 16.49 11.23 -15.88
CA SER A 138 15.03 11.07 -16.03
C SER A 138 14.48 9.81 -15.33
N SER A 139 15.32 8.78 -15.14
CA SER A 139 14.91 7.55 -14.46
C SER A 139 15.12 7.59 -12.94
N ASN A 140 16.02 8.45 -12.44
CA ASN A 140 16.44 8.52 -11.05
C ASN A 140 16.40 9.95 -10.48
N SER A 141 15.48 10.79 -10.95
CA SER A 141 15.39 12.22 -10.62
C SER A 141 15.32 12.53 -9.12
N ALA A 142 14.73 11.63 -8.32
CA ALA A 142 14.69 11.76 -6.86
C ALA A 142 16.08 11.64 -6.20
N VAL A 143 16.99 10.84 -6.76
CA VAL A 143 18.33 10.61 -6.22
C VAL A 143 19.27 11.77 -6.56
N PHE A 144 19.16 12.32 -7.77
CA PHE A 144 19.99 13.43 -8.26
C PHE A 144 19.74 14.77 -7.53
N ASN A 145 18.63 14.87 -6.79
CA ASN A 145 18.28 16.02 -5.94
C ASN A 145 19.04 16.08 -4.60
N GLN A 146 19.83 15.06 -4.24
CA GLN A 146 20.67 15.11 -3.03
C GLN A 146 21.92 16.00 -3.23
N GLN A 147 22.50 16.52 -2.13
CA GLN A 147 23.67 17.41 -2.17
C GLN A 147 24.83 16.82 -3.01
N HIS A 148 25.60 17.74 -3.62
CA HIS A 148 26.45 17.57 -4.80
C HIS A 148 27.36 16.32 -4.80
N GLN A 149 27.90 15.91 -3.66
CA GLN A 149 28.97 14.91 -3.56
C GLN A 149 28.51 13.46 -3.43
N ASN A 150 27.21 13.19 -3.20
CA ASN A 150 26.75 11.82 -2.90
C ASN A 150 26.37 10.98 -4.13
N VAL A 151 26.17 11.56 -5.32
CA VAL A 151 25.66 10.79 -6.49
C VAL A 151 26.79 10.34 -7.40
N LEU A 152 27.80 11.19 -7.62
CA LEU A 152 28.96 10.86 -8.46
C LEU A 152 29.81 9.75 -7.84
N SER A 153 30.11 9.86 -6.54
CA SER A 153 30.78 8.82 -5.76
C SER A 153 30.04 7.48 -5.83
N LYS A 154 28.71 7.51 -5.79
CA LYS A 154 27.89 6.30 -5.96
C LYS A 154 28.01 5.68 -7.35
N ILE A 155 27.98 6.52 -8.39
CA ILE A 155 28.10 6.05 -9.78
C ILE A 155 29.48 5.45 -10.02
N GLN A 156 30.54 6.11 -9.56
CA GLN A 156 31.92 5.62 -9.64
C GLN A 156 32.09 4.29 -8.90
N PHE A 157 31.57 4.19 -7.67
CA PHE A 157 31.62 2.95 -6.89
C PHE A 157 30.96 1.78 -7.63
N TRP A 158 29.74 1.98 -8.14
CA TRP A 158 29.03 0.91 -8.85
C TRP A 158 29.64 0.59 -10.22
N GLN A 159 30.18 1.59 -10.91
CA GLN A 159 30.92 1.39 -12.16
C GLN A 159 32.16 0.53 -11.91
N GLY A 160 32.87 0.74 -10.80
CA GLY A 160 34.00 -0.10 -10.39
C GLY A 160 33.62 -1.56 -10.15
N ILE A 161 32.52 -1.83 -9.43
CA ILE A 161 32.07 -3.20 -9.14
C ILE A 161 31.53 -3.92 -10.39
N LEU A 162 30.80 -3.20 -11.25
CA LEU A 162 30.17 -3.80 -12.42
C LEU A 162 31.16 -3.97 -13.58
N GLY A 163 32.23 -3.19 -13.60
CA GLY A 163 33.23 -3.15 -14.68
C GLY A 163 32.69 -2.67 -16.02
N SER A 164 31.44 -2.18 -16.07
CA SER A 164 30.79 -1.76 -17.30
C SER A 164 29.72 -0.71 -17.04
N LYS A 165 29.84 0.41 -17.74
CA LYS A 165 28.84 1.48 -17.79
C LYS A 165 27.48 0.98 -18.31
N ASP A 166 27.48 0.13 -19.35
CA ASP A 166 26.24 -0.42 -19.91
C ASP A 166 25.49 -1.29 -18.90
N LEU A 167 26.21 -2.05 -18.09
CA LEU A 167 25.61 -2.84 -17.01
C LEU A 167 25.02 -1.93 -15.93
N LEU A 168 25.72 -0.86 -15.54
CA LEU A 168 25.18 0.14 -14.62
C LEU A 168 23.88 0.76 -15.16
N MET A 169 23.88 1.16 -16.43
CA MET A 169 22.69 1.73 -17.08
C MET A 169 21.52 0.74 -17.13
N LYS A 170 21.78 -0.54 -17.42
CA LYS A 170 20.76 -1.60 -17.35
C LYS A 170 20.20 -1.77 -15.94
N LEU A 171 21.03 -1.67 -14.91
CA LEU A 171 20.58 -1.76 -13.51
C LEU A 171 19.74 -0.56 -13.10
N CYS A 172 20.18 0.67 -13.40
CA CYS A 172 19.44 1.89 -13.11
C CYS A 172 18.10 1.95 -13.86
N LYS A 173 18.00 1.33 -15.05
CA LYS A 173 16.73 1.17 -15.78
C LYS A 173 15.79 0.17 -15.10
N ARG A 174 16.33 -0.92 -14.56
CA ARG A 174 15.54 -1.99 -13.91
C ARG A 174 15.07 -1.62 -12.51
N ASP A 175 15.90 -0.90 -11.75
CA ASP A 175 15.59 -0.50 -10.37
C ASP A 175 15.91 0.99 -10.12
N ARG A 176 14.84 1.80 -10.11
CA ARG A 176 14.87 3.27 -9.97
C ARG A 176 15.36 3.78 -8.60
N TRP A 177 15.48 2.90 -7.60
CA TRP A 177 15.87 3.28 -6.24
C TRP A 177 17.26 2.75 -5.86
N PHE A 178 17.91 2.02 -6.77
CA PHE A 178 19.22 1.40 -6.53
C PHE A 178 20.28 2.41 -6.06
N LEU A 179 20.35 3.58 -6.69
CA LEU A 179 21.28 4.67 -6.31
C LEU A 179 20.82 5.43 -5.04
N GLY A 180 19.59 5.19 -4.56
CA GLY A 180 19.03 5.83 -3.38
C GLY A 180 19.57 5.27 -2.06
N TYR A 181 20.11 4.04 -2.05
CA TYR A 181 20.68 3.43 -0.85
C TYR A 181 22.03 4.06 -0.47
N SER A 182 22.34 4.15 0.84
CA SER A 182 23.67 4.58 1.31
C SER A 182 24.69 3.49 1.05
N ILE A 183 25.81 3.86 0.44
CA ILE A 183 26.90 2.91 0.17
C ILE A 183 27.53 2.48 1.48
N GLU A 184 27.89 3.46 2.30
CA GLU A 184 28.70 3.31 3.51
C GLU A 184 27.96 2.46 4.55
N LYS A 185 26.66 2.75 4.76
CA LYS A 185 25.89 2.12 5.84
C LYS A 185 25.27 0.77 5.45
N ARG A 186 25.11 0.48 4.17
CA ARG A 186 24.33 -0.69 3.71
C ARG A 186 25.05 -1.51 2.66
N ILE A 187 25.46 -0.89 1.56
CA ILE A 187 25.98 -1.63 0.41
C ILE A 187 27.38 -2.18 0.70
N GLN A 188 28.28 -1.35 1.20
CA GLN A 188 29.68 -1.69 1.45
C GLN A 188 29.83 -2.79 2.51
N PRO A 189 29.13 -2.76 3.67
CA PRO A 189 29.15 -3.87 4.61
C PRO A 189 28.65 -5.19 3.99
N ASN A 190 27.60 -5.13 3.16
CA ASN A 190 27.07 -6.33 2.51
C ASN A 190 28.00 -6.89 1.43
N ILE A 191 28.67 -6.02 0.68
CA ILE A 191 29.69 -6.45 -0.29
C ILE A 191 30.87 -7.07 0.43
N GLN A 192 31.30 -6.48 1.55
CA GLN A 192 32.38 -7.05 2.36
C GLN A 192 31.99 -8.41 2.89
N ILE A 193 30.79 -8.56 3.45
CA ILE A 193 30.25 -9.87 3.85
C ILE A 193 30.35 -10.85 2.67
N LEU A 194 29.82 -10.52 1.49
CA LEU A 194 29.88 -11.44 0.35
C LEU A 194 31.31 -11.80 -0.06
N ARG A 195 32.26 -10.86 0.02
CA ARG A 195 33.69 -11.11 -0.23
C ARG A 195 34.30 -12.02 0.84
N ASP A 196 34.01 -11.79 2.12
CA ASP A 196 34.44 -12.65 3.24
C ASP A 196 33.89 -14.08 3.08
N PHE A 197 32.72 -14.22 2.45
CA PHE A 197 32.11 -15.49 2.08
C PHE A 197 32.59 -16.03 0.71
N GLY A 198 33.69 -15.50 0.15
CA GLY A 198 34.35 -16.02 -1.06
C GLY A 198 33.66 -15.68 -2.39
N ILE A 199 32.75 -14.71 -2.40
CA ILE A 199 32.13 -14.23 -3.63
C ILE A 199 33.02 -13.16 -4.26
N THR A 200 33.66 -13.52 -5.38
CA THR A 200 34.50 -12.60 -6.15
C THR A 200 33.68 -11.48 -6.79
N ASP A 201 34.35 -10.37 -7.16
CA ASP A 201 33.71 -9.25 -7.85
C ASP A 201 33.05 -9.68 -9.19
N GLN A 202 33.59 -10.68 -9.87
CA GLN A 202 32.96 -11.29 -11.05
C GLN A 202 31.61 -11.97 -10.71
N LYS A 203 31.57 -12.73 -9.61
CA LYS A 203 30.33 -13.36 -9.12
C LYS A 203 29.34 -12.31 -8.58
N LEU A 204 29.83 -11.24 -7.95
CA LEU A 204 29.02 -10.10 -7.52
C LEU A 204 28.39 -9.37 -8.71
N SER A 205 29.14 -9.16 -9.80
CA SER A 205 28.61 -8.59 -11.03
C SER A 205 27.49 -9.46 -11.61
N LYS A 206 27.62 -10.79 -11.55
CA LYS A 206 26.54 -11.73 -11.92
C LYS A 206 25.32 -11.63 -10.99
N ILE A 207 25.53 -11.54 -9.67
CA ILE A 207 24.44 -11.31 -8.69
C ILE A 207 23.71 -10.01 -9.02
N LEU A 208 24.44 -8.91 -9.21
CA LEU A 208 23.88 -7.61 -9.52
C LEU A 208 23.07 -7.66 -10.82
N ARG A 209 23.60 -8.31 -11.86
CA ARG A 209 22.92 -8.50 -13.14
C ARG A 209 21.63 -9.32 -12.98
N ASP A 210 21.65 -10.43 -12.26
CA ASP A 210 20.51 -11.33 -12.15
C ASP A 210 19.46 -10.79 -11.15
N ARG A 211 19.90 -10.37 -9.95
CA ARG A 211 19.09 -9.80 -8.87
C ARG A 211 19.90 -8.85 -7.97
N PRO A 212 19.82 -7.53 -8.17
CA PRO A 212 20.58 -6.54 -7.42
C PRO A 212 20.04 -6.37 -5.99
N LEU A 213 18.83 -6.88 -5.73
CA LEU A 213 18.16 -6.83 -4.43
C LEU A 213 18.89 -7.61 -3.34
N VAL A 214 19.77 -8.56 -3.69
CA VAL A 214 20.54 -9.33 -2.70
C VAL A 214 21.51 -8.40 -1.93
N ILE A 215 22.09 -7.40 -2.59
CA ILE A 215 23.10 -6.50 -2.00
C ILE A 215 22.46 -5.41 -1.11
N ILE A 216 21.14 -5.19 -1.21
CA ILE A 216 20.43 -4.18 -0.39
C ILE A 216 19.74 -4.78 0.85
N LEU A 217 19.85 -6.09 1.08
CA LEU A 217 19.35 -6.75 2.29
C LEU A 217 20.00 -6.14 3.54
N ASN A 218 19.42 -6.33 4.73
CA ASN A 218 20.18 -6.02 5.94
C ASN A 218 21.27 -7.09 6.15
N ALA A 219 22.36 -6.72 6.82
CA ALA A 219 23.54 -7.58 7.00
C ALA A 219 23.20 -8.92 7.66
N GLU A 220 22.36 -8.92 8.69
CA GLU A 220 21.96 -10.14 9.41
C GLU A 220 21.12 -11.09 8.56
N THR A 221 20.22 -10.55 7.73
CA THR A 221 19.44 -11.36 6.78
C THR A 221 20.34 -11.94 5.69
N LEU A 222 21.36 -11.20 5.25
CA LEU A 222 22.32 -11.68 4.27
C LEU A 222 23.17 -12.82 4.83
N LYS A 223 23.67 -12.68 6.07
CA LYS A 223 24.39 -13.75 6.77
C LYS A 223 23.51 -14.98 6.96
N ALA A 224 22.29 -14.81 7.47
CA ALA A 224 21.34 -15.91 7.65
C ALA A 224 21.01 -16.62 6.33
N LEU A 225 20.90 -15.88 5.23
CA LEU A 225 20.70 -16.45 3.90
C LEU A 225 21.90 -17.26 3.45
N ILE A 226 23.12 -16.78 3.69
CA ILE A 226 24.36 -17.50 3.36
C ILE A 226 24.45 -18.78 4.19
N SER A 227 24.24 -18.70 5.51
CA SER A 227 24.23 -19.87 6.39
C SER A 227 23.16 -20.88 5.99
N ARG A 228 22.00 -20.42 5.51
CA ARG A 228 20.96 -21.31 4.96
C ARG A 228 21.43 -22.04 3.69
N VAL A 229 22.16 -21.37 2.80
CA VAL A 229 22.71 -22.02 1.59
C VAL A 229 23.74 -23.09 1.96
N GLU A 230 24.61 -22.79 2.93
CA GLU A 230 25.61 -23.73 3.43
C GLU A 230 24.98 -24.91 4.16
N GLY A 231 23.97 -24.66 5.01
CA GLY A 231 23.21 -25.70 5.70
C GLY A 231 22.45 -26.63 4.77
N LEU A 232 22.16 -26.21 3.52
CA LEU A 232 21.60 -27.05 2.47
C LEU A 232 22.67 -27.84 1.69
N GLY A 233 23.94 -27.74 2.08
CA GLY A 233 25.06 -28.47 1.49
C GLY A 233 25.57 -27.90 0.17
N VAL A 234 25.34 -26.60 -0.12
CA VAL A 234 25.92 -25.94 -1.29
C VAL A 234 27.20 -25.21 -0.87
N ALA A 235 28.35 -25.74 -1.25
CA ALA A 235 29.65 -25.15 -0.96
C ALA A 235 29.83 -23.77 -1.64
N ARG A 236 30.56 -22.86 -0.99
CA ARG A 236 30.90 -21.50 -1.52
C ARG A 236 31.63 -21.55 -2.86
N THR A 237 32.43 -22.59 -3.07
CA THR A 237 33.18 -22.85 -4.31
C THR A 237 32.28 -23.31 -5.46
N SER A 238 31.09 -23.83 -5.17
CA SER A 238 30.16 -24.32 -6.18
C SER A 238 29.69 -23.21 -7.12
N GLY A 239 29.64 -23.52 -8.42
CA GLY A 239 29.02 -22.64 -9.43
C GLY A 239 27.55 -22.34 -9.16
N MET A 240 26.88 -23.18 -8.37
CA MET A 240 25.47 -23.03 -8.02
C MET A 240 25.22 -22.13 -6.80
N PHE A 241 26.24 -21.83 -5.99
CA PHE A 241 26.10 -21.05 -4.75
C PHE A 241 25.36 -19.72 -4.95
N VAL A 242 25.79 -18.96 -5.96
CA VAL A 242 25.18 -17.68 -6.32
C VAL A 242 23.72 -17.85 -6.76
N GLN A 243 23.42 -18.87 -7.56
CA GLN A 243 22.05 -19.13 -8.00
C GLN A 243 21.16 -19.56 -6.85
N THR A 244 21.68 -20.36 -5.92
CA THR A 244 20.97 -20.77 -4.70
C THR A 244 20.66 -19.58 -3.81
N LEU A 245 21.62 -18.67 -3.57
CA LEU A 245 21.39 -17.42 -2.85
C LEU A 245 20.24 -16.61 -3.47
N ILE A 246 20.30 -16.42 -4.79
CA ILE A 246 19.26 -15.69 -5.54
C ILE A 246 17.89 -16.37 -5.45
N VAL A 247 17.85 -17.71 -5.47
CA VAL A 247 16.60 -18.46 -5.35
C VAL A 247 16.03 -18.34 -3.95
N LEU A 248 16.81 -18.60 -2.91
CA LEU A 248 16.34 -18.62 -1.52
C LEU A 248 15.96 -17.22 -1.03
N GLN A 249 16.56 -16.16 -1.57
CA GLN A 249 16.12 -14.79 -1.32
C GLN A 249 14.68 -14.54 -1.79
N CYS A 250 14.25 -15.22 -2.86
CA CYS A 250 12.90 -15.10 -3.43
C CYS A 250 11.91 -16.14 -2.88
N VAL A 251 12.39 -17.16 -2.16
CA VAL A 251 11.60 -18.33 -1.77
C VAL A 251 11.56 -18.43 -0.24
N SER A 252 10.35 -18.23 0.30
CA SER A 252 10.13 -18.40 1.75
C SER A 252 10.39 -19.83 2.18
N GLU A 253 10.74 -20.01 3.45
CA GLU A 253 10.96 -21.35 4.02
C GLU A 253 9.72 -22.23 3.90
N LYS A 254 8.52 -21.68 4.12
CA LYS A 254 7.25 -22.38 3.89
C LYS A 254 7.12 -22.87 2.45
N ASN A 255 7.45 -22.04 1.46
CA ASN A 255 7.38 -22.46 0.06
C ASN A 255 8.43 -23.53 -0.27
N PHE A 256 9.63 -23.43 0.28
CA PHE A 256 10.67 -24.45 0.12
C PHE A 256 10.23 -25.81 0.70
N LYS A 257 9.70 -25.82 1.93
CA LYS A 257 9.14 -27.03 2.56
C LYS A 257 7.97 -27.61 1.78
N ALA A 258 7.07 -26.76 1.25
CA ALA A 258 5.97 -27.25 0.41
C ALA A 258 6.46 -27.94 -0.88
N HIS A 259 7.60 -27.53 -1.45
CA HIS A 259 8.20 -28.22 -2.60
C HIS A 259 8.82 -29.56 -2.19
N LEU A 260 9.51 -29.61 -1.03
CA LEU A 260 10.03 -30.86 -0.49
C LEU A 260 8.90 -31.89 -0.31
N GLU A 261 7.82 -31.51 0.38
CA GLU A 261 6.67 -32.41 0.61
C GLU A 261 5.96 -32.79 -0.70
N PHE A 262 5.88 -31.86 -1.66
CA PHE A 262 5.37 -32.17 -3.00
C PHE A 262 6.19 -33.26 -3.70
N PHE A 263 7.52 -33.16 -3.71
CA PHE A 263 8.36 -34.17 -4.35
C PHE A 263 8.38 -35.49 -3.57
N LYS A 264 8.27 -35.45 -2.22
CA LYS A 264 8.04 -36.66 -1.40
C LYS A 264 6.76 -37.39 -1.82
N GLY A 265 5.70 -36.66 -2.17
CA GLY A 265 4.46 -37.23 -2.71
C GLY A 265 4.64 -37.98 -4.05
N PHE A 266 5.71 -37.71 -4.79
CA PHE A 266 6.11 -38.45 -6.00
C PHE A 266 7.21 -39.49 -5.73
N GLY A 267 7.51 -39.80 -4.47
CA GLY A 267 8.48 -40.83 -4.09
C GLY A 267 9.93 -40.37 -4.00
N TRP A 268 10.22 -39.06 -3.94
CA TRP A 268 11.57 -38.59 -3.63
C TRP A 268 11.86 -38.70 -2.14
N SER A 269 13.07 -39.13 -1.77
CA SER A 269 13.56 -38.92 -0.42
C SER A 269 13.92 -37.44 -0.20
N GLU A 270 14.14 -37.06 1.07
CA GLU A 270 14.64 -35.73 1.38
C GLU A 270 16.03 -35.49 0.77
N ASP A 271 16.89 -36.50 0.78
CA ASP A 271 18.21 -36.45 0.16
C ASP A 271 18.15 -36.32 -1.36
N ASP A 272 17.21 -37.02 -2.02
CA ASP A 272 16.95 -36.87 -3.45
C ASP A 272 16.58 -35.42 -3.80
N PHE A 273 15.65 -34.84 -3.02
CA PHE A 273 15.25 -33.46 -3.21
C PHE A 273 16.40 -32.48 -2.99
N LEU A 274 17.19 -32.66 -1.93
CA LEU A 274 18.33 -31.79 -1.65
C LEU A 274 19.42 -31.94 -2.72
N ALA A 275 19.71 -33.15 -3.19
CA ALA A 275 20.64 -33.41 -4.29
C ALA A 275 20.17 -32.75 -5.59
N ALA A 276 18.88 -32.88 -5.91
CA ALA A 276 18.25 -32.23 -7.05
C ALA A 276 18.31 -30.69 -6.93
N PHE A 277 18.00 -30.16 -5.75
CA PHE A 277 18.03 -28.72 -5.48
C PHE A 277 19.44 -28.15 -5.61
N ARG A 278 20.48 -28.84 -5.13
CA ARG A 278 21.88 -28.41 -5.28
C ARG A 278 22.31 -28.30 -6.74
N LYS A 279 21.80 -29.18 -7.62
CA LYS A 279 22.05 -29.16 -9.07
C LYS A 279 21.20 -28.13 -9.81
N ALA A 280 19.94 -27.97 -9.43
CA ALA A 280 19.00 -27.06 -10.07
C ALA A 280 18.12 -26.29 -9.06
N PRO A 281 18.66 -25.30 -8.34
CA PRO A 281 17.91 -24.54 -7.33
C PRO A 281 16.66 -23.87 -7.89
N GLY A 282 16.64 -23.55 -9.18
CA GLY A 282 15.50 -22.90 -9.85
C GLY A 282 14.21 -23.73 -9.84
N ILE A 283 14.23 -25.03 -9.57
CA ILE A 283 13.02 -25.87 -9.57
C ILE A 283 11.97 -25.38 -8.56
N VAL A 284 12.38 -24.83 -7.41
CA VAL A 284 11.46 -24.32 -6.37
C VAL A 284 10.86 -22.95 -6.69
N LYS A 285 11.19 -22.37 -7.84
CA LYS A 285 10.55 -21.13 -8.35
C LYS A 285 9.30 -21.41 -9.18
N PHE A 286 9.11 -22.64 -9.65
CA PHE A 286 7.88 -23.00 -10.36
C PHE A 286 6.72 -23.11 -9.37
N SER A 287 5.49 -22.93 -9.85
CA SER A 287 4.31 -23.20 -9.02
C SER A 287 4.13 -24.71 -8.87
N LEU A 288 3.62 -25.16 -7.72
CA LEU A 288 3.29 -26.58 -7.49
C LEU A 288 2.35 -27.13 -8.57
N LYS A 289 1.37 -26.34 -9.05
CA LYS A 289 0.51 -26.73 -10.18
C LYS A 289 1.28 -26.97 -11.49
N SER A 290 2.30 -26.16 -11.76
CA SER A 290 3.14 -26.36 -12.95
C SER A 290 4.05 -27.58 -12.80
N LEU A 291 4.55 -27.84 -11.59
CA LEU A 291 5.36 -29.01 -11.31
C LEU A 291 4.51 -30.29 -11.34
N GLN A 292 3.28 -30.26 -10.82
CA GLN A 292 2.33 -31.38 -10.87
C GLN A 292 2.16 -31.89 -12.31
N ARG A 293 1.81 -31.00 -13.25
CA ARG A 293 1.64 -31.38 -14.66
C ARG A 293 2.93 -31.94 -15.30
N LYS A 294 4.09 -31.39 -14.92
CA LYS A 294 5.38 -31.89 -15.40
C LYS A 294 5.70 -33.27 -14.83
N MET A 295 5.43 -33.47 -13.56
CA MET A 295 5.66 -34.75 -12.87
C MET A 295 4.70 -35.82 -13.34
N GLU A 296 3.42 -35.52 -13.51
CA GLU A 296 2.42 -36.44 -14.09
C GLU A 296 2.85 -36.90 -15.48
N PHE A 297 3.25 -35.97 -16.36
CA PHE A 297 3.75 -36.31 -17.68
C PHE A 297 5.01 -37.19 -17.60
N LEU A 298 6.05 -36.74 -16.86
CA LEU A 298 7.33 -37.44 -16.83
C LEU A 298 7.24 -38.81 -16.14
N VAL A 299 6.53 -38.91 -15.02
CA VAL A 299 6.43 -40.15 -14.25
C VAL A 299 5.38 -41.08 -14.86
N ASN A 300 4.17 -40.58 -15.13
CA ASN A 300 3.05 -41.44 -15.51
C ASN A 300 3.03 -41.73 -17.02
N GLU A 301 3.30 -40.74 -17.87
CA GLU A 301 3.23 -40.92 -19.34
C GLU A 301 4.55 -41.40 -19.95
N THR A 302 5.70 -40.91 -19.45
CA THR A 302 7.02 -41.31 -19.98
C THR A 302 7.68 -42.45 -19.21
N GLY A 303 7.12 -42.84 -18.06
CA GLY A 303 7.67 -43.92 -17.22
C GLY A 303 9.01 -43.58 -16.54
N CYS A 304 9.39 -42.31 -16.44
CA CYS A 304 10.62 -41.92 -15.76
C CYS A 304 10.49 -42.19 -14.26
N THR A 305 11.46 -42.90 -13.68
CA THR A 305 11.46 -43.12 -12.23
C THR A 305 11.73 -41.81 -11.48
N PRO A 306 11.12 -41.62 -10.29
CA PRO A 306 11.36 -40.41 -9.50
C PRO A 306 12.84 -40.21 -9.15
N SER A 307 13.57 -41.26 -8.80
CA SER A 307 15.01 -41.21 -8.51
C SER A 307 15.84 -40.77 -9.73
N TYR A 308 15.47 -41.21 -10.93
CA TYR A 308 16.09 -40.73 -12.17
C TYR A 308 15.88 -39.23 -12.36
N LEU A 309 14.67 -38.71 -12.10
CA LEU A 309 14.38 -37.28 -12.19
C LEU A 309 15.14 -36.47 -11.14
N ALA A 310 15.30 -36.99 -9.92
CA ALA A 310 16.11 -36.36 -8.88
C ALA A 310 17.59 -36.25 -9.28
N SER A 311 18.11 -37.27 -9.96
CA SER A 311 19.48 -37.26 -10.47
C SER A 311 19.70 -36.23 -11.60
N ARG A 312 18.64 -35.86 -12.33
CA ARG A 312 18.65 -34.99 -13.52
C ARG A 312 17.55 -33.92 -13.49
N PRO A 313 17.57 -33.01 -12.50
CA PRO A 313 16.47 -32.09 -12.24
C PRO A 313 16.30 -30.98 -13.28
N ASP A 314 17.30 -30.75 -14.15
CA ASP A 314 17.20 -29.74 -15.22
C ASP A 314 16.08 -30.02 -16.22
N ILE A 315 15.64 -31.28 -16.37
CA ILE A 315 14.49 -31.63 -17.20
C ILE A 315 13.22 -30.90 -16.75
N LEU A 316 13.06 -30.67 -15.44
CA LEU A 316 11.92 -29.97 -14.85
C LEU A 316 11.93 -28.47 -15.15
N ARG A 317 13.06 -27.91 -15.63
CA ARG A 317 13.16 -26.51 -16.04
C ARG A 317 12.67 -26.28 -17.46
N LEU A 318 12.55 -27.33 -18.26
CA LEU A 318 12.07 -27.25 -19.64
C LEU A 318 10.57 -26.93 -19.70
N SER A 319 10.13 -26.41 -20.84
CA SER A 319 8.72 -26.14 -21.10
C SER A 319 7.99 -27.45 -21.34
N LEU A 320 6.88 -27.68 -20.64
CA LEU A 320 6.07 -28.89 -20.83
C LEU A 320 5.50 -28.93 -22.26
N GLU A 321 4.75 -27.90 -22.63
CA GLU A 321 4.03 -27.83 -23.91
C GLU A 321 4.95 -27.63 -25.10
N LYS A 322 6.01 -26.81 -24.95
CA LYS A 322 6.88 -26.43 -26.08
C LYS A 322 8.06 -27.37 -26.30
N ARG A 323 8.38 -28.23 -25.33
CA ARG A 323 9.63 -28.99 -25.38
C ARG A 323 9.52 -30.42 -24.91
N LEU A 324 8.95 -30.68 -23.72
CA LEU A 324 8.88 -32.05 -23.20
C LEU A 324 7.90 -32.91 -24.00
N ILE A 325 6.64 -32.48 -24.13
CA ILE A 325 5.60 -33.24 -24.85
C ILE A 325 5.95 -33.42 -26.33
N PRO A 326 6.30 -32.37 -27.11
CA PRO A 326 6.55 -32.53 -28.54
C PRO A 326 7.72 -33.47 -28.82
N ARG A 327 8.83 -33.31 -28.07
CA ARG A 327 10.01 -34.15 -28.28
C ARG A 327 9.78 -35.59 -27.83
N TYR A 328 9.02 -35.81 -26.77
CA TYR A 328 8.64 -37.17 -26.38
C TYR A 328 7.80 -37.84 -27.47
N ARG A 329 6.79 -37.15 -28.00
CA ARG A 329 5.95 -37.68 -29.11
C ARG A 329 6.78 -38.04 -30.34
N ILE A 330 7.71 -37.16 -30.75
CA ILE A 330 8.63 -37.42 -31.87
C ILE A 330 9.47 -38.69 -31.60
N LEU A 331 10.07 -38.79 -30.41
CA LEU A 331 10.91 -39.95 -30.06
C LEU A 331 10.10 -41.25 -29.99
N THR A 332 8.90 -41.21 -29.42
CA THR A 332 8.01 -42.39 -29.35
C THR A 332 7.56 -42.83 -30.74
N CYS A 333 7.23 -41.88 -31.61
CA CYS A 333 6.83 -42.11 -33.01
C CYS A 333 7.97 -42.74 -33.84
N LEU A 334 9.20 -42.25 -33.67
CA LEU A 334 10.39 -42.87 -34.28
C LEU A 334 10.65 -44.27 -33.73
N LYS A 335 10.48 -44.48 -32.42
CA LYS A 335 10.67 -45.80 -31.78
C LYS A 335 9.67 -46.83 -32.29
N SER A 336 8.39 -46.45 -32.47
CA SER A 336 7.37 -47.35 -33.04
C SER A 336 7.63 -47.72 -34.49
N ARG A 337 8.47 -46.96 -35.21
CA ARG A 337 8.90 -47.26 -36.58
C ARG A 337 10.25 -47.99 -36.66
N GLY A 338 10.72 -48.54 -35.54
CA GLY A 338 11.95 -49.34 -35.51
C GLY A 338 13.24 -48.51 -35.52
N VAL A 339 13.19 -47.19 -35.33
CA VAL A 339 14.40 -46.38 -35.16
C VAL A 339 14.98 -46.66 -33.78
N HIS A 340 16.09 -47.41 -33.77
CA HIS A 340 16.83 -47.69 -32.54
C HIS A 340 17.70 -46.51 -32.17
N PHE A 341 17.40 -45.90 -31.02
CA PHE A 341 18.27 -44.89 -30.46
C PHE A 341 19.42 -45.54 -29.71
N VAL A 342 20.63 -44.95 -29.83
CA VAL A 342 21.75 -45.25 -28.93
C VAL A 342 21.24 -45.12 -27.49
N ASN A 343 21.78 -45.90 -26.55
CA ASN A 343 21.32 -46.02 -25.15
C ASN A 343 21.53 -44.73 -24.30
N LEU A 344 21.19 -43.56 -24.84
CA LEU A 344 21.19 -42.28 -24.18
C LEU A 344 19.92 -42.14 -23.34
N GLN A 345 20.10 -41.56 -22.18
CA GLN A 345 19.04 -41.35 -21.21
C GLN A 345 18.06 -40.28 -21.71
N MET A 346 16.76 -40.41 -21.40
CA MET A 346 15.67 -39.51 -21.82
C MET A 346 15.97 -38.01 -21.67
N SER A 347 16.68 -37.64 -20.60
CA SER A 347 17.11 -36.28 -20.29
C SER A 347 18.03 -35.69 -21.36
N ALA A 348 18.91 -36.50 -21.95
CA ALA A 348 19.83 -36.07 -23.00
C ALA A 348 19.05 -35.63 -24.24
N TYR A 349 18.00 -36.37 -24.62
CA TYR A 349 17.16 -36.01 -25.76
C TYR A 349 16.39 -34.70 -25.54
N MET A 350 15.86 -34.50 -24.34
CA MET A 350 15.12 -33.29 -23.98
C MET A 350 16.01 -32.04 -23.92
N LEU A 351 17.29 -32.21 -23.58
CA LEU A 351 18.24 -31.11 -23.41
C LEU A 351 18.95 -30.67 -24.70
N TYR A 352 18.88 -31.43 -25.81
CA TYR A 352 19.49 -31.02 -27.07
C TYR A 352 19.05 -29.61 -27.50
N PRO A 353 19.96 -28.75 -28.00
CA PRO A 353 19.59 -27.50 -28.67
C PRO A 353 18.54 -27.76 -29.77
N GLU A 354 17.64 -26.81 -30.00
CA GLU A 354 16.51 -26.98 -30.92
C GLU A 354 16.96 -27.42 -32.31
N LYS A 355 17.92 -26.69 -32.90
CA LYS A 355 18.51 -27.00 -34.20
C LYS A 355 19.03 -28.44 -34.27
N THR A 356 19.85 -28.84 -33.29
CA THR A 356 20.42 -30.19 -33.23
C THR A 356 19.37 -31.28 -33.06
N PHE A 357 18.31 -31.02 -32.28
CA PHE A 357 17.22 -31.97 -32.11
C PHE A 357 16.47 -32.17 -33.44
N LEU A 358 16.08 -31.09 -34.10
CA LEU A 358 15.39 -31.15 -35.40
C LEU A 358 16.25 -31.83 -36.47
N GLU A 359 17.53 -31.47 -36.57
CA GLU A 359 18.46 -32.11 -37.52
C GLU A 359 18.57 -33.62 -37.30
N LYS A 360 18.71 -34.06 -36.05
CA LYS A 360 18.92 -35.47 -35.72
C LYS A 360 17.66 -36.32 -35.78
N PHE A 361 16.51 -35.78 -35.39
CA PHE A 361 15.30 -36.57 -35.16
C PHE A 361 14.13 -36.22 -36.09
N VAL A 362 14.17 -35.08 -36.79
CA VAL A 362 13.10 -34.69 -37.72
C VAL A 362 13.63 -34.68 -39.16
N ILE A 363 14.66 -33.88 -39.46
CA ILE A 363 15.19 -33.71 -40.82
C ILE A 363 15.85 -35.01 -41.33
N ARG A 364 16.61 -35.70 -40.47
CA ARG A 364 17.22 -37.00 -40.80
C ARG A 364 16.19 -38.08 -41.09
N HIS A 365 14.98 -37.93 -40.55
CA HIS A 365 13.88 -38.88 -40.68
C HIS A 365 12.69 -38.29 -41.46
N LYS A 366 12.98 -37.44 -42.45
CA LYS A 366 11.99 -36.73 -43.27
C LYS A 366 11.07 -37.66 -44.07
N GLU A 367 11.43 -38.94 -44.19
CA GLU A 367 10.59 -40.01 -44.72
C GLU A 367 9.29 -40.22 -43.92
N PHE A 368 9.20 -39.69 -42.69
CA PHE A 368 8.00 -39.74 -41.87
C PHE A 368 7.27 -38.37 -41.82
N PRO A 369 6.24 -38.17 -42.67
CA PRO A 369 5.57 -36.86 -42.81
C PRO A 369 4.88 -36.38 -41.52
N GLU A 370 4.39 -37.29 -40.69
CA GLU A 370 3.76 -37.00 -39.39
C GLU A 370 4.72 -36.29 -38.40
N LEU A 371 6.04 -36.43 -38.56
CA LEU A 371 7.01 -35.69 -37.73
C LEU A 371 6.97 -34.19 -38.01
N ILE A 372 6.63 -33.79 -39.24
CA ILE A 372 6.49 -32.40 -39.66
C ILE A 372 5.20 -31.81 -39.07
N GLU A 373 4.12 -32.60 -39.02
CA GLU A 373 2.88 -32.23 -38.35
C GLU A 373 3.07 -32.05 -36.84
N LEU A 374 3.75 -32.99 -36.17
CA LEU A 374 4.03 -32.88 -34.72
C LEU A 374 4.87 -31.65 -34.34
N VAL A 375 5.76 -31.20 -35.23
CA VAL A 375 6.53 -29.95 -35.04
C VAL A 375 5.65 -28.72 -35.29
N SER A 376 4.73 -28.79 -36.25
CA SER A 376 3.82 -27.69 -36.60
C SER A 376 2.73 -27.48 -35.55
N ASP A 377 2.19 -28.55 -34.98
CA ASP A 377 1.23 -28.51 -33.87
C ASP A 377 1.84 -27.93 -32.58
N ALA A 378 3.12 -28.20 -32.33
CA ALA A 378 3.85 -27.61 -31.21
C ALA A 378 4.02 -26.08 -31.34
N ALA A 379 3.94 -25.54 -32.56
CA ALA A 379 3.97 -24.11 -32.81
C ALA A 379 2.61 -23.42 -32.57
N THR A 380 1.49 -24.18 -32.57
CA THR A 380 0.11 -23.64 -32.58
C THR A 380 -0.71 -23.95 -31.32
N SER A 381 -0.36 -24.91 -30.47
CA SER A 381 -1.31 -25.40 -29.44
C SER A 381 -1.32 -24.68 -28.07
N GLY A 382 -2.49 -24.17 -27.67
CA GLY A 382 -2.99 -24.06 -26.28
C GLY A 382 -3.66 -25.38 -25.81
N PRO A 383 -4.22 -25.46 -24.59
CA PRO A 383 -4.50 -26.74 -23.93
C PRO A 383 -5.65 -27.53 -24.59
N PHE A 384 -5.39 -28.80 -24.92
CA PHE A 384 -6.39 -29.79 -25.35
C PHE A 384 -6.89 -30.65 -24.15
N PRO A 385 -8.06 -31.29 -24.26
CA PRO A 385 -8.70 -32.07 -23.20
C PRO A 385 -8.03 -33.44 -22.98
N PRO A 386 -8.28 -34.10 -21.83
CA PRO A 386 -7.69 -35.40 -21.51
C PRO A 386 -8.21 -36.50 -22.43
N ALA A 387 -7.29 -37.41 -22.80
CA ALA A 387 -7.55 -38.57 -23.63
C ALA A 387 -8.47 -39.59 -22.94
N ALA A 388 -9.22 -40.29 -23.78
CA ALA A 388 -10.23 -41.29 -23.45
C ALA A 388 -9.70 -42.47 -22.61
N ALA A 389 -10.63 -43.06 -21.85
CA ALA A 389 -10.42 -44.22 -20.97
C ALA A 389 -9.93 -45.48 -21.73
N PRO A 390 -9.18 -46.37 -21.07
CA PRO A 390 -8.98 -47.73 -21.56
C PRO A 390 -10.21 -48.63 -21.27
N PRO A 391 -10.45 -49.71 -22.04
CA PRO A 391 -11.64 -50.57 -21.92
C PRO A 391 -11.59 -51.54 -20.72
N PRO A 392 -12.72 -52.20 -20.38
CA PRO A 392 -12.93 -52.83 -19.09
C PRO A 392 -12.42 -54.28 -19.02
N ALA A 393 -11.97 -54.70 -17.82
CA ALA A 393 -11.80 -56.10 -17.46
C ALA A 393 -12.72 -56.46 -16.29
N LEU A 394 -13.71 -57.30 -16.63
CA LEU A 394 -14.38 -58.39 -15.88
C LEU A 394 -14.60 -58.26 -14.36
N GLY A 395 -15.87 -58.41 -13.98
CA GLY A 395 -16.39 -58.20 -12.63
C GLY A 395 -16.14 -59.35 -11.64
N PHE A 396 -16.54 -59.12 -10.39
CA PHE A 396 -17.35 -59.98 -9.51
C PHE A 396 -17.88 -59.06 -8.37
N GLY A 397 -19.20 -58.88 -8.22
CA GLY A 397 -20.05 -59.57 -7.22
C GLY A 397 -20.12 -58.74 -5.92
N GLU A 398 -21.10 -57.86 -5.70
CA GLU A 398 -22.47 -58.07 -5.15
C GLU A 398 -22.60 -57.82 -3.63
N GLU A 399 -23.85 -57.52 -3.25
CA GLU A 399 -24.48 -57.31 -1.92
C GLU A 399 -24.15 -56.01 -1.13
N LYS A 400 -25.08 -55.06 -0.87
CA LYS A 400 -26.48 -54.99 -0.34
C LYS A 400 -26.54 -54.74 1.17
N GLU A 401 -27.22 -53.64 1.53
CA GLU A 401 -28.24 -53.43 2.60
C GLU A 401 -28.13 -52.02 3.22
N HIS A 402 -29.16 -51.15 3.10
CA HIS A 402 -30.31 -50.95 4.03
C HIS A 402 -29.89 -50.48 5.44
N THR A 403 -30.52 -49.53 6.14
CA THR A 403 -31.71 -48.66 6.02
C THR A 403 -31.65 -47.61 7.18
N LYS A 404 -32.67 -46.73 7.26
CA LYS A 404 -33.08 -45.79 8.36
C LYS A 404 -32.57 -44.35 8.22
N LYS A 405 -33.39 -43.31 7.97
CA LYS A 405 -34.67 -42.84 8.55
C LYS A 405 -34.65 -42.76 10.09
N GLU A 406 -34.55 -41.55 10.67
CA GLU A 406 -35.68 -40.86 11.33
C GLU A 406 -35.29 -39.59 12.11
N LYS A 407 -36.29 -38.72 12.26
CA LYS A 407 -36.59 -37.79 13.38
C LYS A 407 -35.96 -36.40 13.40
N GLN A 408 -36.61 -35.58 12.60
CA GLN A 408 -37.12 -34.25 12.94
C GLN A 408 -37.80 -34.23 14.34
N THR A 409 -37.42 -33.29 15.21
CA THR A 409 -38.21 -32.92 16.40
C THR A 409 -38.20 -31.40 16.55
N THR A 410 -39.40 -30.87 16.45
CA THR A 410 -39.90 -29.54 16.77
C THR A 410 -39.67 -29.18 18.24
N MET A 411 -39.24 -27.95 18.52
CA MET A 411 -39.55 -27.30 19.79
C MET A 411 -39.95 -25.85 19.54
N THR A 412 -41.22 -25.58 19.81
CA THR A 412 -41.91 -24.30 19.67
C THR A 412 -42.00 -23.62 21.05
N LEU A 413 -42.17 -22.29 21.02
CA LEU A 413 -42.65 -21.37 22.07
C LEU A 413 -41.58 -20.74 22.99
N MET A 414 -41.33 -19.44 22.78
CA MET A 414 -42.12 -18.42 23.48
C MET A 414 -41.97 -17.05 22.81
N ASN A 415 -43.12 -16.52 22.42
CA ASN A 415 -43.32 -15.17 21.92
C ASN A 415 -43.86 -14.33 23.08
N ARG A 416 -43.32 -13.14 23.31
CA ARG A 416 -44.03 -11.89 23.70
C ARG A 416 -43.05 -10.82 24.21
N SER A 417 -42.84 -9.77 23.42
CA SER A 417 -43.25 -8.40 23.76
C SER A 417 -42.71 -7.40 22.71
N PRO A 418 -43.56 -6.61 22.05
CA PRO A 418 -43.17 -5.67 21.01
C PRO A 418 -43.15 -4.24 21.55
N TYR A 419 -42.11 -3.83 22.28
CA TYR A 419 -42.00 -2.43 22.73
C TYR A 419 -40.55 -1.94 22.91
N VAL A 420 -39.68 -2.12 21.92
CA VAL A 420 -38.49 -1.26 21.73
C VAL A 420 -38.18 -1.13 20.24
N SER A 421 -39.09 -0.53 19.49
CA SER A 421 -38.88 -0.13 18.10
C SER A 421 -38.99 1.39 18.00
N LEU A 422 -37.95 2.11 18.42
CA LEU A 422 -37.76 3.54 18.03
C LEU A 422 -36.38 4.15 18.34
N LEU A 423 -35.32 3.37 18.61
CA LEU A 423 -33.96 3.93 18.84
C LEU A 423 -32.83 3.09 18.23
N PHE A 424 -32.93 2.71 16.96
CA PHE A 424 -31.82 2.02 16.28
C PHE A 424 -31.56 2.50 14.83
N LYS A 425 -31.62 3.81 14.63
CA LYS A 425 -31.09 4.49 13.43
C LYS A 425 -30.27 5.72 13.81
N ALA A 426 -29.11 5.48 14.44
CA ALA A 426 -28.00 6.44 14.47
C ALA A 426 -26.67 5.68 14.59
N LEU A 427 -26.15 5.33 13.42
CA LEU A 427 -24.75 5.11 13.04
C LEU A 427 -23.71 5.30 14.17
N THR A 428 -23.07 4.22 14.61
CA THR A 428 -21.72 3.84 14.15
C THR A 428 -20.72 5.00 14.10
N PHE A 429 -20.01 5.24 15.21
CA PHE A 429 -18.55 5.41 15.34
C PHE A 429 -18.27 6.08 16.70
N ILE A 430 -18.33 5.31 17.78
CA ILE A 430 -17.88 5.75 19.11
C ILE A 430 -16.68 4.88 19.49
N PRO A 431 -15.44 5.41 19.48
CA PRO A 431 -14.36 4.77 20.21
C PRO A 431 -14.76 4.79 21.69
N ARG A 432 -14.82 3.61 22.31
CA ARG A 432 -15.03 3.45 23.75
C ARG A 432 -14.12 4.42 24.51
N ARG A 433 -14.73 5.24 25.38
CA ARG A 433 -14.04 6.00 26.43
C ARG A 433 -13.22 5.00 27.27
N ARG A 434 -11.95 5.30 27.54
CA ARG A 434 -11.26 4.74 28.71
C ARG A 434 -11.16 5.84 29.79
N PRO A 435 -11.40 5.49 31.06
CA PRO A 435 -11.35 6.42 32.19
C PRO A 435 -9.89 6.58 32.62
N ALA A 436 -9.26 7.67 32.21
CA ALA A 436 -7.97 8.10 32.75
C ALA A 436 -7.83 9.58 32.39
N ASP A 437 -8.65 10.38 33.05
CA ASP A 437 -8.52 11.83 33.27
C ASP A 437 -9.55 12.34 34.32
N ALA A 438 -10.34 11.43 34.93
CA ALA A 438 -11.20 11.71 36.09
C ALA A 438 -10.46 11.48 37.42
N ALA A 439 -9.17 11.79 37.47
CA ALA A 439 -8.33 11.59 38.66
C ALA A 439 -7.69 12.89 39.13
N VAL A 440 -8.45 13.98 39.11
CA VAL A 440 -8.36 15.08 40.08
C VAL A 440 -9.78 15.63 40.13
N PHE A 441 -10.56 15.32 41.17
CA PHE A 441 -11.78 15.99 41.64
C PHE A 441 -12.74 14.97 42.29
N LEU A 442 -12.35 14.42 43.45
CA LEU A 442 -13.28 14.03 44.50
C LEU A 442 -12.59 14.26 45.84
N SER A 443 -12.54 15.51 46.28
CA SER A 443 -12.47 15.82 47.72
C SER A 443 -13.82 16.41 48.10
N THR A 444 -14.65 15.54 48.66
CA THR A 444 -15.86 15.85 49.43
C THR A 444 -15.55 16.89 50.50
N HIS A 445 -16.18 18.06 50.43
CA HIS A 445 -16.52 18.86 51.60
C HIS A 445 -18.01 19.19 51.51
N SER A 446 -18.78 18.49 52.34
CA SER A 446 -20.16 18.79 52.68
C SER A 446 -20.19 19.96 53.65
N TYR A 447 -20.93 21.05 53.35
CA TYR A 447 -21.55 21.89 54.37
C TYR A 447 -22.76 22.68 53.80
N SER A 448 -23.86 22.53 54.54
CA SER A 448 -24.98 23.42 54.84
C SER A 448 -25.68 24.21 53.74
N ALA A 449 -26.99 23.98 53.66
CA ALA A 449 -27.96 24.93 53.14
C ALA A 449 -27.93 26.20 54.00
N ALA A 450 -27.73 27.35 53.35
CA ALA A 450 -28.11 28.66 53.85
C ALA A 450 -28.68 29.45 52.68
N SER A 451 -29.93 29.89 52.82
CA SER A 451 -30.63 30.76 51.90
C SER A 451 -29.90 32.09 51.77
N GLY A 452 -29.46 32.42 50.56
CA GLY A 452 -28.95 33.74 50.18
C GLY A 452 -29.38 34.04 48.74
N ALA A 453 -29.90 35.25 48.53
CA ALA A 453 -30.53 35.77 47.31
C ALA A 453 -29.80 35.44 45.97
N PRO A 454 -30.51 35.43 44.82
CA PRO A 454 -29.94 35.04 43.53
C PRO A 454 -28.93 36.10 43.06
N GLN A 455 -27.64 35.86 43.32
CA GLN A 455 -26.57 36.65 42.72
C GLN A 455 -26.52 36.36 41.22
N SER A 456 -26.71 37.41 40.42
CA SER A 456 -26.69 37.40 38.97
C SER A 456 -25.39 36.79 38.44
N ASN A 457 -25.49 35.62 37.81
CA ASN A 457 -24.39 35.06 37.04
C ASN A 457 -24.28 35.84 35.72
N LEU A 458 -23.75 37.06 35.76
CA LEU A 458 -23.55 37.91 34.57
C LEU A 458 -22.90 37.16 33.40
N MET A 459 -22.02 36.20 33.68
CA MET A 459 -21.41 35.34 32.67
C MET A 459 -22.29 34.18 32.19
N ALA A 460 -23.22 33.67 33.00
CA ALA A 460 -24.24 32.74 32.50
C ALA A 460 -25.19 33.46 31.54
N ASP A 461 -25.67 34.66 31.89
CA ASP A 461 -26.52 35.47 31.01
C ASP A 461 -25.79 35.87 29.72
N TYR A 462 -24.48 36.17 29.82
CA TYR A 462 -23.63 36.41 28.65
C TYR A 462 -23.49 35.18 27.75
N LEU A 463 -23.28 33.98 28.31
CA LEU A 463 -23.18 32.74 27.52
C LEU A 463 -24.50 32.40 26.82
N VAL A 464 -25.64 32.66 27.46
CA VAL A 464 -26.97 32.49 26.83
C VAL A 464 -27.14 33.48 25.68
N SER A 465 -27.00 34.77 25.96
CA SER A 465 -27.27 35.84 24.98
C SER A 465 -26.27 35.92 23.83
N SER A 466 -24.97 35.71 24.11
CA SER A 466 -23.88 35.99 23.15
C SER A 466 -23.25 34.73 22.55
N CYS A 467 -23.37 33.57 23.22
CA CYS A 467 -22.83 32.29 22.75
C CYS A 467 -23.92 31.23 22.46
N GLY A 468 -25.20 31.54 22.68
CA GLY A 468 -26.33 30.67 22.36
C GLY A 468 -26.49 29.45 23.26
N PHE A 469 -25.99 29.49 24.49
CA PHE A 469 -26.13 28.40 25.47
C PHE A 469 -27.55 28.31 26.02
N ASP A 470 -27.95 27.10 26.38
CA ASP A 470 -29.15 26.89 27.19
C ASP A 470 -28.86 27.34 28.64
N PRO A 471 -29.84 27.88 29.39
CA PRO A 471 -29.60 28.46 30.73
C PRO A 471 -28.86 27.51 31.69
N ASP A 472 -29.21 26.23 31.67
CA ASP A 472 -28.57 25.20 32.51
C ASP A 472 -27.13 24.88 32.08
N GLU A 473 -26.84 24.91 30.78
CA GLU A 473 -25.49 24.72 30.26
C GLU A 473 -24.60 25.93 30.57
N ALA A 474 -25.16 27.13 30.44
CA ALA A 474 -24.50 28.38 30.75
C ALA A 474 -24.12 28.47 32.24
N ALA A 475 -25.01 28.07 33.15
CA ALA A 475 -24.74 28.05 34.58
C ALA A 475 -23.63 27.06 34.99
N LYS A 476 -23.46 25.96 34.23
CA LYS A 476 -22.35 25.00 34.44
C LYS A 476 -21.03 25.55 33.87
N ALA A 477 -21.08 26.14 32.69
CA ALA A 477 -19.92 26.70 32.00
C ALA A 477 -19.37 27.95 32.70
N SER A 478 -20.23 28.81 33.27
CA SER A 478 -19.83 30.03 33.98
C SER A 478 -18.92 29.74 35.18
N LYS A 479 -19.12 28.62 35.87
CA LYS A 479 -18.25 28.18 36.98
C LYS A 479 -16.78 28.00 36.57
N LEU A 480 -16.51 27.68 35.29
CA LEU A 480 -15.15 27.49 34.78
C LEU A 480 -14.46 28.78 34.35
N LEU A 481 -15.22 29.88 34.23
CA LEU A 481 -14.76 31.20 33.83
C LEU A 481 -14.31 32.05 35.03
N GLY A 482 -14.70 31.67 36.25
CA GLY A 482 -14.45 32.47 37.46
C GLY A 482 -15.26 33.78 37.44
N ARG A 483 -14.89 34.73 38.32
CA ARG A 483 -15.47 36.08 38.33
C ARG A 483 -14.80 36.94 37.26
N ILE A 484 -15.24 36.79 36.01
CA ILE A 484 -14.92 37.77 34.97
C ILE A 484 -15.85 38.97 35.19
N GLU A 485 -15.28 40.12 35.55
CA GLU A 485 -16.04 41.35 35.82
C GLU A 485 -16.27 42.19 34.56
N SER A 486 -15.49 41.95 33.49
CA SER A 486 -15.54 42.73 32.24
C SER A 486 -15.86 41.86 31.02
N ARG A 487 -16.75 42.35 30.16
CA ARG A 487 -17.09 41.73 28.86
C ARG A 487 -16.03 41.96 27.78
N HIS A 488 -15.08 42.88 28.00
CA HIS A 488 -14.10 43.27 26.99
C HIS A 488 -13.28 42.09 26.46
N GLN A 489 -12.81 41.20 27.33
CA GLN A 489 -11.99 40.06 26.93
C GLN A 489 -12.80 38.99 26.16
N PRO A 490 -13.95 38.50 26.68
CA PRO A 490 -14.85 37.63 25.91
C PRO A 490 -15.28 38.22 24.55
N ASP A 491 -15.66 39.50 24.51
CA ASP A 491 -16.11 40.16 23.27
C ASP A 491 -14.97 40.29 22.26
N SER A 492 -13.74 40.54 22.72
CA SER A 492 -12.55 40.55 21.86
C SER A 492 -12.32 39.17 21.21
N VAL A 493 -12.48 38.07 21.97
CA VAL A 493 -12.35 36.71 21.44
C VAL A 493 -13.46 36.40 20.42
N LEU A 494 -14.71 36.75 20.74
CA LEU A 494 -15.83 36.57 19.81
C LEU A 494 -15.68 37.44 18.55
N GLY A 495 -15.16 38.66 18.69
CA GLY A 495 -14.82 39.56 17.59
C GLY A 495 -13.78 38.95 16.66
N LEU A 496 -12.71 38.37 17.21
CA LEU A 496 -11.72 37.63 16.44
C LEU A 496 -12.36 36.45 15.69
N PHE A 497 -13.19 35.64 16.36
CA PHE A 497 -13.88 34.53 15.73
C PHE A 497 -14.77 34.98 14.56
N ARG A 498 -15.52 36.08 14.73
CA ARG A 498 -16.32 36.67 13.64
C ARG A 498 -15.44 37.14 12.49
N SER A 499 -14.30 37.77 12.75
CA SER A 499 -13.37 38.22 11.70
C SER A 499 -12.78 37.08 10.86
N TYR A 500 -12.68 35.87 11.43
CA TYR A 500 -12.25 34.66 10.72
C TYR A 500 -13.43 33.86 10.13
N GLY A 501 -14.66 34.35 10.25
CA GLY A 501 -15.85 33.75 9.65
C GLY A 501 -16.47 32.59 10.44
N PHE A 502 -16.30 32.54 11.77
CA PHE A 502 -17.01 31.57 12.61
C PHE A 502 -18.49 31.94 12.72
N ASP A 503 -19.37 30.96 12.49
CA ASP A 503 -20.80 31.10 12.75
C ASP A 503 -21.16 30.84 14.22
N ASN A 504 -22.35 31.26 14.66
CA ASN A 504 -22.80 31.12 16.05
C ASN A 504 -22.80 29.65 16.54
N THR A 505 -23.12 28.71 15.66
CA THR A 505 -23.08 27.26 15.96
C THR A 505 -21.67 26.76 16.22
N GLN A 506 -20.69 27.22 15.43
CA GLN A 506 -19.27 26.90 15.58
C GLN A 506 -18.70 27.52 16.85
N VAL A 507 -19.09 28.77 17.15
CA VAL A 507 -18.73 29.44 18.41
C VAL A 507 -19.27 28.67 19.60
N LYS A 508 -20.59 28.37 19.65
CA LYS A 508 -21.21 27.56 20.71
C LYS A 508 -20.42 26.26 20.89
N LYS A 509 -20.15 25.53 19.80
CA LYS A 509 -19.41 24.26 19.85
C LYS A 509 -18.00 24.39 20.45
N VAL A 510 -17.25 25.45 20.13
CA VAL A 510 -15.90 25.67 20.66
C VAL A 510 -15.96 25.98 22.16
N ILE A 511 -16.85 26.90 22.56
CA ILE A 511 -17.00 27.33 23.95
C ILE A 511 -17.58 26.20 24.82
N SER A 512 -18.54 25.41 24.31
CA SER A 512 -19.10 24.26 25.05
C SER A 512 -18.04 23.18 25.31
N ALA A 513 -17.04 23.06 24.44
CA ALA A 513 -15.93 22.13 24.65
C ALA A 513 -14.96 22.60 25.74
N ASN A 514 -14.75 23.91 25.88
CA ASN A 514 -13.97 24.51 26.96
C ASN A 514 -14.29 26.02 27.07
N PRO A 515 -15.04 26.47 28.09
CA PRO A 515 -15.41 27.88 28.23
C PRO A 515 -14.21 28.83 28.34
N ARG A 516 -13.06 28.35 28.85
CA ARG A 516 -11.84 29.15 29.04
C ARG A 516 -11.26 29.74 27.76
N TRP A 517 -11.75 29.37 26.58
CA TRP A 517 -11.44 30.07 25.33
C TRP A 517 -11.76 31.57 25.40
N LEU A 518 -12.78 31.97 26.16
CA LEU A 518 -13.16 33.38 26.37
C LEU A 518 -12.15 34.16 27.22
N LEU A 519 -11.23 33.46 27.91
CA LEU A 519 -10.19 34.07 28.75
C LEU A 519 -8.85 34.28 28.01
N LEU A 520 -8.75 33.83 26.76
CA LEU A 520 -7.50 33.86 26.00
C LEU A 520 -7.23 35.25 25.45
N ASP A 521 -6.03 35.79 25.69
CA ASP A 521 -5.57 37.05 25.12
C ASP A 521 -5.50 36.96 23.59
N VAL A 522 -6.27 37.81 22.90
CA VAL A 522 -6.39 37.79 21.44
C VAL A 522 -5.07 38.10 20.77
N GLU A 523 -4.38 39.15 21.20
CA GLU A 523 -3.17 39.66 20.55
C GLU A 523 -1.94 38.80 20.83
N LYS A 524 -1.82 38.27 22.04
CA LYS A 524 -0.65 37.47 22.45
C LYS A 524 -0.81 35.99 22.13
N THR A 525 -2.04 35.45 22.09
CA THR A 525 -2.24 33.99 21.98
C THR A 525 -2.98 33.55 20.72
N LEU A 526 -4.19 34.06 20.44
CA LEU A 526 -5.04 33.55 19.38
C LEU A 526 -4.67 34.09 18.00
N ALA A 527 -4.53 35.42 17.86
CA ALA A 527 -4.22 36.05 16.58
C ALA A 527 -2.86 35.60 16.01
N PRO A 528 -1.77 35.50 16.79
CA PRO A 528 -0.50 34.97 16.27
C PRO A 528 -0.61 33.49 15.85
N LYS A 529 -1.41 32.70 16.55
CA LYS A 529 -1.65 31.28 16.23
C LYS A 529 -2.42 31.15 14.92
N PHE A 530 -3.49 31.93 14.72
CA PHE A 530 -4.27 31.92 13.49
C PHE A 530 -3.46 32.45 12.30
N ARG A 531 -2.70 33.54 12.47
CA ARG A 531 -1.73 34.01 11.47
C ARG A 531 -0.74 32.93 11.05
N SER A 532 -0.19 32.19 12.01
CA SER A 532 0.73 31.07 11.69
C SER A 532 0.06 29.96 10.88
N LEU A 533 -1.22 29.68 11.14
CA LEU A 533 -1.96 28.70 10.34
C LEU A 533 -2.21 29.23 8.93
N GLN A 534 -2.46 30.53 8.77
CA GLN A 534 -2.53 31.16 7.45
C GLN A 534 -1.20 31.09 6.71
N ASP A 535 -0.07 31.32 7.39
CA ASP A 535 1.28 31.18 6.83
C ASP A 535 1.57 29.73 6.37
N LEU A 536 0.95 28.73 7.00
CA LEU A 536 0.99 27.32 6.58
C LEU A 536 0.00 26.96 5.45
N GLY A 537 -0.70 27.96 4.90
CA GLY A 537 -1.61 27.82 3.76
C GLY A 537 -3.03 27.39 4.11
N PHE A 538 -3.46 27.53 5.37
CA PHE A 538 -4.86 27.32 5.78
C PHE A 538 -5.67 28.61 5.55
N SER A 539 -6.81 28.49 4.87
CA SER A 539 -7.76 29.62 4.73
C SER A 539 -8.49 29.90 6.05
N CYS A 540 -9.19 31.04 6.15
CA CYS A 540 -10.03 31.33 7.32
C CYS A 540 -11.07 30.22 7.55
N SER A 541 -11.70 29.71 6.49
CA SER A 541 -12.63 28.57 6.55
C SER A 541 -11.95 27.28 7.02
N ASP A 542 -10.70 27.02 6.59
CA ASP A 542 -9.95 25.86 7.06
C ASP A 542 -9.66 25.97 8.57
N ILE A 543 -9.33 27.16 9.06
CA ILE A 543 -9.07 27.45 10.46
C ILE A 543 -10.34 27.28 11.29
N THR A 544 -11.49 27.78 10.82
CA THR A 544 -12.76 27.60 11.52
C THR A 544 -13.10 26.11 11.67
N GLN A 545 -12.98 25.34 10.59
CA GLN A 545 -13.19 23.90 10.62
C GLN A 545 -12.22 23.17 11.57
N LEU A 546 -10.94 23.55 11.58
CA LEU A 546 -9.92 22.95 12.42
C LEU A 546 -10.20 23.20 13.91
N VAL A 547 -10.48 24.46 14.27
CA VAL A 547 -10.75 24.90 15.64
C VAL A 547 -12.05 24.28 16.15
N SER A 548 -13.14 24.33 15.36
CA SER A 548 -14.43 23.74 15.76
C SER A 548 -14.39 22.21 15.85
N SER A 549 -13.43 21.55 15.21
CA SER A 549 -13.30 20.09 15.27
C SER A 549 -12.33 19.62 16.37
N ASN A 550 -11.29 20.38 16.71
CA ASN A 550 -10.23 19.99 17.65
C ASN A 550 -9.92 21.10 18.69
N SER A 551 -10.95 21.80 19.18
CA SER A 551 -10.80 22.96 20.07
C SER A 551 -9.95 22.71 21.32
N THR A 552 -9.98 21.51 21.88
CA THR A 552 -9.15 21.16 23.05
C THR A 552 -7.66 21.07 22.70
N ALA A 553 -7.33 20.50 21.55
CA ALA A 553 -5.93 20.38 21.10
C ALA A 553 -5.36 21.72 20.61
N ILE A 554 -6.17 22.53 19.92
CA ILE A 554 -5.74 23.85 19.42
C ILE A 554 -5.50 24.84 20.56
N ASN A 555 -6.13 24.64 21.73
CA ASN A 555 -5.89 25.46 22.92
C ASN A 555 -4.50 25.25 23.55
N GLN A 556 -3.71 24.26 23.11
CA GLN A 556 -2.34 24.06 23.59
C GLN A 556 -1.40 25.21 23.14
N GLN A 557 -0.17 25.23 23.68
CA GLN A 557 0.86 26.19 23.30
C GLN A 557 1.06 26.22 21.77
N ARG A 558 1.23 27.43 21.22
CA ARG A 558 1.33 27.69 19.77
C ARG A 558 2.32 26.76 19.07
N GLN A 559 3.53 26.61 19.61
CA GLN A 559 4.57 25.79 18.99
C GLN A 559 4.20 24.30 18.90
N ASN A 560 3.54 23.77 19.93
CA ASN A 560 3.10 22.37 19.96
C ASN A 560 1.98 22.08 18.96
N VAL A 561 1.09 23.04 18.73
CA VAL A 561 0.01 22.90 17.75
C VAL A 561 0.57 22.95 16.33
N LEU A 562 1.46 23.90 16.05
CA LEU A 562 2.06 24.07 14.72
C LEU A 562 2.95 22.89 14.36
N SER A 563 3.80 22.42 15.27
CA SER A 563 4.66 21.25 15.03
C SER A 563 3.83 20.01 14.71
N LYS A 564 2.71 19.80 15.41
CA LYS A 564 1.79 18.69 15.14
C LYS A 564 1.13 18.79 13.77
N ILE A 565 0.66 19.98 13.41
CA ILE A 565 0.02 20.21 12.11
C ILE A 565 1.02 20.02 10.98
N GLN A 566 2.23 20.56 11.11
CA GLN A 566 3.31 20.40 10.12
C GLN A 566 3.73 18.94 9.97
N PHE A 567 3.88 18.20 11.08
CA PHE A 567 4.17 16.77 11.06
C PHE A 567 3.12 15.99 10.27
N TRP A 568 1.84 16.20 10.58
CA TRP A 568 0.76 15.51 9.87
C TRP A 568 0.60 15.95 8.41
N GLN A 569 0.84 17.23 8.11
CA GLN A 569 0.90 17.72 6.73
C GLN A 569 2.01 17.02 5.95
N GLY A 570 3.19 16.83 6.55
CA GLY A 570 4.31 16.08 5.95
C GLY A 570 3.97 14.63 5.63
N ILE A 571 3.27 13.94 6.53
CA ILE A 571 2.91 12.52 6.35
C ILE A 571 1.76 12.34 5.35
N LEU A 572 0.73 13.20 5.41
CA LEU A 572 -0.47 13.08 4.59
C LEU A 572 -0.29 13.68 3.19
N GLY A 573 0.63 14.66 3.05
CA GLY A 573 0.87 15.40 1.81
C GLY A 573 -0.31 16.27 1.36
N SER A 574 -1.30 16.50 2.21
CA SER A 574 -2.53 17.25 1.88
C SER A 574 -3.18 17.84 3.12
N LYS A 575 -3.47 19.14 3.07
CA LYS A 575 -4.23 19.86 4.10
C LYS A 575 -5.70 19.41 4.17
N ASP A 576 -6.33 19.13 3.02
CA ASP A 576 -7.74 18.71 2.98
C ASP A 576 -7.94 17.36 3.64
N LEU A 577 -6.96 16.46 3.48
CA LEU A 577 -6.96 15.18 4.17
C LEU A 577 -6.81 15.37 5.68
N LEU A 578 -5.88 16.23 6.13
CA LEU A 578 -5.75 16.56 7.55
C LEU A 578 -7.05 17.12 8.14
N LEU A 579 -7.72 18.04 7.45
CA LEU A 579 -9.00 18.61 7.89
C LEU A 579 -10.09 17.54 7.97
N LYS A 580 -10.19 16.65 6.98
CA LYS A 580 -11.10 15.49 7.02
C LYS A 580 -10.83 14.58 8.20
N LEU A 581 -9.56 14.34 8.55
CA LEU A 581 -9.18 13.54 9.71
C LEU A 581 -9.56 14.23 11.03
N CYS A 582 -9.23 15.51 11.15
CA CYS A 582 -9.56 16.33 12.31
C CYS A 582 -11.08 16.38 12.55
N LYS A 583 -11.88 16.48 11.47
CA LYS A 583 -13.34 16.44 11.54
C LYS A 583 -13.87 15.07 12.01
N ARG A 584 -13.21 13.98 11.63
CA ARG A 584 -13.62 12.61 11.97
C ARG A 584 -13.20 12.17 13.37
N ASN A 585 -12.11 12.73 13.90
CA ASN A 585 -11.66 12.48 15.27
C ASN A 585 -11.22 13.78 15.96
N ARG A 586 -12.04 14.24 16.92
CA ARG A 586 -11.85 15.47 17.69
C ARG A 586 -10.61 15.49 18.60
N TRP A 587 -9.96 14.34 18.79
CA TRP A 587 -8.78 14.18 19.64
C TRP A 587 -7.51 13.87 18.85
N PHE A 588 -7.58 13.89 17.52
CA PHE A 588 -6.48 13.46 16.66
C PHE A 588 -5.20 14.26 16.92
N LEU A 589 -5.31 15.59 17.00
CA LEU A 589 -4.19 16.47 17.35
C LEU A 589 -3.83 16.46 18.85
N GLY A 590 -4.65 15.81 19.68
CA GLY A 590 -4.40 15.66 21.10
C GLY A 590 -3.27 14.67 21.42
N TYR A 591 -3.03 13.68 20.55
CA TYR A 591 -1.99 12.67 20.79
C TYR A 591 -0.58 13.28 20.71
N SER A 592 0.31 12.86 21.63
CA SER A 592 1.74 13.20 21.57
C SER A 592 2.39 12.48 20.40
N ILE A 593 3.14 13.23 19.59
CA ILE A 593 3.88 12.66 18.47
C ILE A 593 4.99 11.76 19.01
N GLU A 594 5.78 12.29 19.94
CA GLU A 594 7.00 11.68 20.47
C GLU A 594 6.68 10.42 21.28
N LYS A 595 5.67 10.46 22.15
CA LYS A 595 5.36 9.35 23.07
C LYS A 595 4.46 8.29 22.47
N LYS A 596 3.72 8.60 21.40
CA LYS A 596 2.65 7.71 20.92
C LYS A 596 2.68 7.47 19.42
N ILE A 597 2.70 8.53 18.62
CA ILE A 597 2.62 8.37 17.16
C ILE A 597 3.93 7.82 16.60
N GLN A 598 5.06 8.41 16.98
CA GLN A 598 6.39 8.04 16.48
C GLN A 598 6.78 6.59 16.83
N PRO A 599 6.62 6.09 18.08
CA PRO A 599 6.88 4.69 18.37
C PRO A 599 5.98 3.74 17.58
N ASN A 600 4.71 4.10 17.33
CA ASN A 600 3.82 3.29 16.50
C ASN A 600 4.23 3.30 15.02
N ILE A 601 4.75 4.42 14.50
CA ILE A 601 5.35 4.49 13.16
C ILE A 601 6.53 3.52 13.08
N GLU A 602 7.41 3.52 14.08
CA GLU A 602 8.58 2.65 14.14
C GLU A 602 8.18 1.17 14.20
N ILE A 603 7.24 0.78 15.06
CA ILE A 603 6.70 -0.59 15.10
C ILE A 603 6.16 -1.03 13.73
N LEU A 604 5.45 -0.15 13.02
CA LEU A 604 4.93 -0.46 11.70
C LEU A 604 6.06 -0.56 10.66
N ARG A 605 7.09 0.28 10.74
CA ARG A 605 8.29 0.21 9.88
C ARG A 605 9.06 -1.09 10.10
N ASP A 606 9.21 -1.53 11.34
CA ASP A 606 9.80 -2.83 11.69
C ASP A 606 9.01 -4.00 11.13
N CYS A 607 7.70 -3.80 10.90
CA CYS A 607 6.85 -4.76 10.18
C CYS A 607 7.00 -4.69 8.65
N GLY A 608 7.97 -3.94 8.11
CA GLY A 608 8.21 -3.82 6.67
C GLY A 608 7.25 -2.86 5.95
N ILE A 609 6.58 -1.97 6.70
CA ILE A 609 5.62 -1.02 6.14
C ILE A 609 6.37 0.25 5.73
N THR A 610 6.39 0.52 4.43
CA THR A 610 7.01 1.73 3.88
C THR A 610 6.17 2.97 4.19
N ASP A 611 6.81 4.13 4.25
CA ASP A 611 6.13 5.42 4.48
C ASP A 611 5.04 5.70 3.43
N GLN A 612 5.22 5.22 2.18
CA GLN A 612 4.20 5.31 1.13
C GLN A 612 2.94 4.48 1.45
N LYS A 613 3.12 3.23 1.92
CA LYS A 613 2.01 2.39 2.35
C LYS A 613 1.34 2.99 3.58
N LEU A 614 2.14 3.42 4.56
CA LEU A 614 1.66 4.08 5.77
C LEU A 614 0.80 5.31 5.43
N SER A 615 1.30 6.20 4.57
CA SER A 615 0.55 7.38 4.11
C SER A 615 -0.79 6.98 3.46
N LYS A 616 -0.80 5.96 2.58
CA LYS A 616 -2.04 5.45 1.96
C LYS A 616 -3.06 4.98 3.00
N ILE A 617 -2.62 4.28 4.03
CA ILE A 617 -3.52 3.76 5.08
C ILE A 617 -3.93 4.84 6.06
N LEU A 618 -3.07 5.79 6.38
CA LEU A 618 -3.43 6.93 7.22
C LEU A 618 -4.49 7.81 6.56
N ARG A 619 -4.57 7.84 5.22
CA ARG A 619 -5.70 8.46 4.51
C ARG A 619 -7.02 7.73 4.76
N ASP A 620 -7.01 6.39 4.77
CA ASP A 620 -8.23 5.59 4.86
C ASP A 620 -8.66 5.31 6.31
N ARG A 621 -7.70 5.07 7.20
CA ARG A 621 -7.84 4.52 8.57
C ARG A 621 -6.73 5.07 9.50
N PRO A 622 -6.67 6.38 9.80
CA PRO A 622 -5.58 7.00 10.57
C PRO A 622 -5.47 6.52 12.02
N LEU A 623 -6.54 5.93 12.57
CA LEU A 623 -6.62 5.66 14.02
C LEU A 623 -5.73 4.52 14.48
N VAL A 624 -5.28 3.65 13.57
CA VAL A 624 -4.39 2.53 13.93
C VAL A 624 -3.10 3.05 14.59
N ILE A 625 -2.60 4.20 14.14
CA ILE A 625 -1.37 4.80 14.67
C ILE A 625 -1.57 5.54 16.00
N THR A 626 -2.82 5.70 16.42
CA THR A 626 -3.19 6.33 17.70
C THR A 626 -3.41 5.31 18.82
N LEU A 627 -3.18 4.03 18.55
CA LEU A 627 -3.22 2.96 19.55
C LEU A 627 -2.09 3.11 20.58
N ASN A 628 -2.21 2.45 21.72
CA ASN A 628 -1.03 2.25 22.56
C ASN A 628 -0.15 1.16 21.91
N ALA A 629 1.16 1.21 22.15
CA ALA A 629 2.13 0.33 21.50
C ALA A 629 1.84 -1.16 21.75
N GLU A 630 1.46 -1.53 22.97
CA GLU A 630 1.17 -2.93 23.32
C GLU A 630 -0.08 -3.48 22.62
N THR A 631 -1.13 -2.66 22.50
CA THR A 631 -2.34 -3.02 21.74
C THR A 631 -2.03 -3.13 20.25
N LEU A 632 -1.14 -2.28 19.72
CA LEU A 632 -0.71 -2.39 18.34
C LEU A 632 0.08 -3.69 18.10
N LYS A 633 1.00 -4.06 19.00
CA LYS A 633 1.74 -5.33 18.96
C LYS A 633 0.82 -6.56 19.09
N ALA A 634 -0.15 -6.51 20.00
CA ALA A 634 -1.15 -7.57 20.16
C ALA A 634 -2.01 -7.72 18.90
N LEU A 635 -2.40 -6.60 18.28
CA LEU A 635 -3.15 -6.61 17.03
C LEU A 635 -2.32 -7.16 15.85
N ILE A 636 -1.03 -6.82 15.79
CA ILE A 636 -0.08 -7.41 14.83
C ILE A 636 0.00 -8.92 15.02
N SER A 637 0.20 -9.38 16.25
CA SER A 637 0.26 -10.80 16.60
C SER A 637 -1.02 -11.53 16.22
N ARG A 638 -2.19 -10.92 16.47
CA ARG A 638 -3.49 -11.46 16.06
C ARG A 638 -3.62 -11.59 14.53
N VAL A 639 -3.15 -10.61 13.76
CA VAL A 639 -3.16 -10.68 12.29
C VAL A 639 -2.24 -11.80 11.77
N GLU A 640 -1.07 -11.96 12.37
CA GLU A 640 -0.11 -13.01 12.04
C GLU A 640 -0.65 -14.40 12.39
N GLY A 641 -1.25 -14.56 13.58
CA GLY A 641 -1.90 -15.79 14.03
C GLY A 641 -3.07 -16.22 13.13
N LEU A 642 -3.76 -15.27 12.49
CA LEU A 642 -4.79 -15.55 11.49
C LEU A 642 -4.21 -15.87 10.09
N GLY A 643 -2.88 -15.95 9.96
CA GLY A 643 -2.18 -16.38 8.74
C GLY A 643 -1.99 -15.29 7.69
N VAL A 644 -2.06 -14.00 8.08
CA VAL A 644 -1.72 -12.88 7.19
C VAL A 644 -0.30 -12.41 7.49
N ALA A 645 0.65 -12.78 6.63
CA ALA A 645 2.05 -12.38 6.77
C ALA A 645 2.26 -10.87 6.60
N ARG A 646 3.25 -10.29 7.29
CA ARG A 646 3.65 -8.86 7.19
C ARG A 646 3.97 -8.40 5.77
N THR A 647 4.49 -9.31 4.94
CA THR A 647 4.82 -9.06 3.52
C THR A 647 3.57 -8.99 2.62
N SER A 648 2.41 -9.46 3.10
CA SER A 648 1.16 -9.42 2.34
C SER A 648 0.68 -8.00 2.11
N GLY A 649 0.22 -7.70 0.90
CA GLY A 649 -0.47 -6.44 0.61
C GLY A 649 -1.75 -6.23 1.44
N MET A 650 -2.28 -7.29 2.04
CA MET A 650 -3.49 -7.25 2.88
C MET A 650 -3.20 -6.96 4.35
N PHE A 651 -1.94 -7.10 4.81
CA PHE A 651 -1.58 -7.04 6.24
C PHE A 651 -2.14 -5.81 6.95
N LEU A 652 -1.85 -4.63 6.40
CA LEU A 652 -2.29 -3.36 6.97
C LEU A 652 -3.80 -3.13 6.89
N TYR A 653 -4.43 -3.63 5.83
CA TYR A 653 -5.88 -3.56 5.67
C TYR A 653 -6.55 -4.45 6.73
N THR A 654 -6.01 -5.64 6.96
CA THR A 654 -6.45 -6.57 8.00
C THR A 654 -6.27 -5.96 9.39
N LEU A 655 -5.11 -5.37 9.70
CA LEU A 655 -4.88 -4.62 10.95
C LEU A 655 -5.98 -3.56 11.16
N SER A 656 -6.24 -2.76 10.13
CA SER A 656 -7.25 -1.71 10.17
C SER A 656 -8.68 -2.22 10.36
N VAL A 657 -8.98 -3.44 9.91
CA VAL A 657 -10.29 -4.08 10.11
C VAL A 657 -10.39 -4.68 11.51
N LEU A 658 -9.40 -5.48 11.92
CA LEU A 658 -9.40 -6.15 13.22
C LEU A 658 -9.31 -5.18 14.39
N HIS A 659 -8.73 -3.98 14.19
CA HIS A 659 -8.81 -2.89 15.15
C HIS A 659 -10.26 -2.56 15.55
N CYS A 660 -11.20 -2.68 14.61
CA CYS A 660 -12.62 -2.39 14.83
C CYS A 660 -13.46 -3.64 15.13
N VAL A 661 -12.86 -4.83 15.15
CA VAL A 661 -13.56 -6.11 15.28
C VAL A 661 -13.01 -6.89 16.47
N SER A 662 -13.82 -7.02 17.52
CA SER A 662 -13.47 -7.84 18.68
C SER A 662 -13.35 -9.32 18.31
N GLU A 663 -12.65 -10.09 19.15
CA GLU A 663 -12.56 -11.55 18.96
C GLU A 663 -13.93 -12.22 19.03
N LYS A 664 -14.79 -11.80 19.98
CA LYS A 664 -16.18 -12.28 20.06
C LYS A 664 -16.93 -12.06 18.74
N ASN A 665 -16.81 -10.86 18.15
CA ASN A 665 -17.47 -10.57 16.87
C ASN A 665 -16.87 -11.39 15.73
N PHE A 666 -15.55 -11.56 15.69
CA PHE A 666 -14.87 -12.39 14.69
C PHE A 666 -15.35 -13.85 14.76
N LYS A 667 -15.42 -14.43 15.97
CA LYS A 667 -15.92 -15.79 16.18
C LYS A 667 -17.40 -15.92 15.79
N ALA A 668 -18.23 -14.92 16.08
CA ALA A 668 -19.63 -14.93 15.64
C ALA A 668 -19.76 -14.96 14.11
N HIS A 669 -18.85 -14.32 13.37
CA HIS A 669 -18.83 -14.42 11.91
C HIS A 669 -18.37 -15.79 11.41
N LEU A 670 -17.38 -16.40 12.08
CA LEU A 670 -16.96 -17.77 11.78
C LEU A 670 -18.15 -18.73 11.91
N GLU A 671 -18.85 -18.72 13.05
CA GLU A 671 -20.02 -19.59 13.27
C GLU A 671 -21.16 -19.29 12.30
N PHE A 672 -21.38 -18.01 11.96
CA PHE A 672 -22.35 -17.61 10.94
C PHE A 672 -22.04 -18.25 9.57
N PHE A 673 -20.79 -18.19 9.10
CA PHE A 673 -20.44 -18.78 7.81
C PHE A 673 -20.41 -20.32 7.85
N LYS A 674 -20.07 -20.92 9.00
CA LYS A 674 -20.23 -22.37 9.24
C LYS A 674 -21.69 -22.80 9.05
N GLY A 675 -22.65 -21.99 9.51
CA GLY A 675 -24.08 -22.23 9.29
C GLY A 675 -24.52 -22.27 7.81
N PHE A 676 -23.73 -21.67 6.91
CA PHE A 676 -23.93 -21.76 5.46
C PHE A 676 -23.02 -22.81 4.79
N GLY A 677 -22.36 -23.68 5.56
CA GLY A 677 -21.54 -24.78 5.05
C GLY A 677 -20.09 -24.43 4.74
N TRP A 678 -19.55 -23.32 5.25
CA TRP A 678 -18.11 -23.05 5.17
C TRP A 678 -17.36 -23.85 6.24
N SER A 679 -16.21 -24.44 5.87
CA SER A 679 -15.24 -24.88 6.88
C SER A 679 -14.54 -23.70 7.55
N GLU A 680 -13.86 -23.96 8.66
CA GLU A 680 -13.02 -22.93 9.30
C GLU A 680 -11.89 -22.46 8.38
N ASP A 681 -11.30 -23.38 7.63
CA ASP A 681 -10.26 -23.07 6.64
C ASP A 681 -10.81 -22.23 5.48
N ASP A 682 -12.01 -22.53 5.00
CA ASP A 682 -12.70 -21.72 3.99
C ASP A 682 -12.90 -20.29 4.48
N PHE A 683 -13.40 -20.12 5.70
CA PHE A 683 -13.58 -18.81 6.32
C PHE A 683 -12.27 -18.05 6.47
N LEU A 684 -11.21 -18.71 6.98
CA LEU A 684 -9.91 -18.06 7.14
C LEU A 684 -9.28 -17.71 5.78
N ALA A 685 -9.39 -18.58 4.78
CA ALA A 685 -8.93 -18.30 3.42
C ALA A 685 -9.70 -17.13 2.79
N ALA A 686 -11.02 -17.07 2.99
CA ALA A 686 -11.87 -15.98 2.54
C ALA A 686 -11.54 -14.66 3.25
N PHE A 687 -11.37 -14.70 4.57
CA PHE A 687 -10.97 -13.55 5.39
C PHE A 687 -9.62 -12.99 4.96
N ARG A 688 -8.61 -13.83 4.70
CA ARG A 688 -7.29 -13.38 4.22
C ARG A 688 -7.36 -12.65 2.87
N LYS A 689 -8.33 -13.00 2.01
CA LYS A 689 -8.59 -12.33 0.72
C LYS A 689 -9.44 -11.07 0.86
N THR A 690 -10.44 -11.07 1.76
CA THR A 690 -11.37 -9.96 1.98
C THR A 690 -11.65 -9.77 3.48
N PRO A 691 -10.73 -9.15 4.24
CA PRO A 691 -10.88 -9.01 5.69
C PRO A 691 -12.12 -8.26 6.12
N VAL A 692 -12.62 -7.34 5.29
CA VAL A 692 -13.78 -6.50 5.61
C VAL A 692 -15.09 -7.28 5.75
N ILE A 693 -15.15 -8.56 5.36
CA ILE A 693 -16.36 -9.37 5.56
C ILE A 693 -16.77 -9.42 7.03
N VAL A 694 -15.82 -9.46 7.97
CA VAL A 694 -16.09 -9.48 9.42
C VAL A 694 -16.42 -8.09 10.01
N ALA A 695 -16.40 -7.05 9.18
CA ALA A 695 -16.82 -5.70 9.56
C ALA A 695 -18.27 -5.39 9.18
N PHE A 696 -18.93 -6.25 8.40
CA PHE A 696 -20.35 -6.12 8.11
C PHE A 696 -21.19 -6.60 9.31
N SER A 697 -22.45 -6.20 9.37
CA SER A 697 -23.38 -6.79 10.34
C SER A 697 -23.83 -8.16 9.86
N LEU A 698 -24.03 -9.09 10.80
CA LEU A 698 -24.56 -10.42 10.50
C LEU A 698 -25.91 -10.34 9.77
N LYS A 699 -26.79 -9.40 10.14
CA LYS A 699 -28.06 -9.17 9.41
C LYS A 699 -27.85 -8.78 7.95
N SER A 700 -26.82 -7.99 7.63
CA SER A 700 -26.52 -7.66 6.24
C SER A 700 -25.90 -8.83 5.48
N LEU A 701 -25.10 -9.66 6.15
CA LEU A 701 -24.52 -10.85 5.55
C LEU A 701 -25.58 -11.93 5.32
N GLN A 702 -26.52 -12.10 6.26
CA GLN A 702 -27.64 -13.03 6.16
C GLN A 702 -28.40 -12.82 4.86
N ARG A 703 -28.90 -11.60 4.61
CA ARG A 703 -29.64 -11.27 3.37
C ARG A 703 -28.82 -11.53 2.10
N LYS A 704 -27.50 -11.27 2.14
CA LYS A 704 -26.62 -11.53 0.99
C LYS A 704 -26.41 -13.02 0.78
N MET A 705 -26.24 -13.78 1.84
CA MET A 705 -26.04 -15.23 1.78
C MET A 705 -27.32 -15.95 1.37
N GLU A 706 -28.47 -15.57 1.89
CA GLU A 706 -29.78 -16.08 1.46
C GLU A 706 -29.98 -15.86 -0.04
N PHE A 707 -29.77 -14.64 -0.53
CA PHE A 707 -29.86 -14.37 -1.96
C PHE A 707 -28.84 -15.19 -2.77
N LEU A 708 -27.56 -15.18 -2.39
CA LEU A 708 -26.51 -15.82 -3.20
C LEU A 708 -26.60 -17.34 -3.19
N VAL A 709 -26.89 -17.95 -2.04
CA VAL A 709 -26.93 -19.41 -1.88
C VAL A 709 -28.30 -19.96 -2.26
N ASN A 710 -29.38 -19.37 -1.74
CA ASN A 710 -30.72 -19.94 -1.89
C ASN A 710 -31.38 -19.50 -3.20
N GLU A 711 -31.30 -18.22 -3.57
CA GLU A 711 -31.97 -17.71 -4.80
C GLU A 711 -31.08 -17.83 -6.04
N ALA A 712 -29.79 -17.52 -5.93
CA ALA A 712 -28.84 -17.56 -7.04
C ALA A 712 -28.11 -18.91 -7.19
N GLY A 713 -28.37 -19.88 -6.30
CA GLY A 713 -27.83 -21.24 -6.38
C GLY A 713 -26.31 -21.33 -6.28
N CYS A 714 -25.64 -20.35 -5.67
CA CYS A 714 -24.18 -20.39 -5.51
C CYS A 714 -23.78 -21.40 -4.44
N ALA A 715 -22.94 -22.36 -4.81
CA ALA A 715 -22.31 -23.24 -3.83
C ALA A 715 -21.53 -22.42 -2.77
N PRO A 716 -21.66 -22.72 -1.47
CA PRO A 716 -20.95 -21.99 -0.43
C PRO A 716 -19.42 -21.97 -0.63
N SER A 717 -18.83 -23.07 -1.09
CA SER A 717 -17.41 -23.18 -1.44
C SER A 717 -16.99 -22.23 -2.59
N TYR A 718 -17.86 -21.98 -3.56
CA TYR A 718 -17.63 -20.99 -4.62
C TYR A 718 -17.49 -19.58 -4.04
N LEU A 719 -18.36 -19.23 -3.08
CA LEU A 719 -18.35 -17.94 -2.39
C LEU A 719 -17.11 -17.79 -1.50
N ALA A 720 -16.69 -18.84 -0.80
CA ALA A 720 -15.47 -18.85 0.02
C ALA A 720 -14.21 -18.57 -0.81
N GLN A 721 -14.15 -19.08 -2.04
CA GLN A 721 -13.05 -18.78 -2.96
C GLN A 721 -13.07 -17.34 -3.49
N ARG A 722 -14.25 -16.71 -3.51
CA ARG A 722 -14.54 -15.39 -4.13
C ARG A 722 -15.28 -14.43 -3.17
N PRO A 723 -14.75 -14.19 -1.96
CA PRO A 723 -15.46 -13.44 -0.91
C PRO A 723 -15.66 -11.96 -1.25
N GLY A 724 -15.00 -11.45 -2.30
CA GLY A 724 -15.22 -10.10 -2.81
C GLY A 724 -16.67 -9.81 -3.23
N ILE A 725 -17.44 -10.83 -3.60
CA ILE A 725 -18.86 -10.68 -3.98
C ILE A 725 -19.71 -10.18 -2.81
N LEU A 726 -19.40 -10.58 -1.58
CA LEU A 726 -20.11 -10.17 -0.35
C LEU A 726 -19.90 -8.68 -0.02
N ARG A 727 -18.90 -8.05 -0.64
CA ARG A 727 -18.61 -6.63 -0.50
C ARG A 727 -19.51 -5.73 -1.36
N MET A 728 -20.20 -6.32 -2.34
CA MET A 728 -21.08 -5.59 -3.26
C MET A 728 -22.42 -5.28 -2.59
N SER A 729 -23.11 -4.26 -3.13
CA SER A 729 -24.46 -3.91 -2.67
C SER A 729 -25.44 -4.98 -3.11
N LEU A 730 -26.28 -5.46 -2.19
CA LEU A 730 -27.32 -6.45 -2.50
C LEU A 730 -28.32 -5.85 -3.49
N GLU A 731 -28.95 -4.74 -3.10
CA GLU A 731 -30.02 -4.08 -3.86
C GLU A 731 -29.50 -3.42 -5.14
N LYS A 732 -28.34 -2.76 -5.08
CA LYS A 732 -27.87 -1.93 -6.22
C LYS A 732 -27.02 -2.70 -7.24
N ARG A 733 -26.63 -3.95 -6.94
CA ARG A 733 -25.65 -4.65 -7.78
C ARG A 733 -25.88 -6.14 -7.87
N LEU A 734 -26.05 -6.85 -6.76
CA LEU A 734 -26.19 -8.31 -6.81
C LEU A 734 -27.53 -8.72 -7.42
N ILE A 735 -28.64 -8.19 -6.92
CA ILE A 735 -29.98 -8.54 -7.40
C ILE A 735 -30.21 -8.08 -8.86
N PRO A 736 -30.00 -6.80 -9.23
CA PRO A 736 -30.32 -6.33 -10.59
C PRO A 736 -29.51 -7.07 -11.66
N ARG A 737 -28.21 -7.27 -11.42
CA ARG A 737 -27.33 -7.94 -12.39
C ARG A 737 -27.60 -9.43 -12.51
N TYR A 738 -28.03 -10.08 -11.43
CA TYR A 738 -28.47 -11.46 -11.48
C TYR A 738 -29.76 -11.58 -12.31
N ARG A 739 -30.77 -10.75 -12.01
CA ARG A 739 -32.05 -10.74 -12.74
C ARG A 739 -31.86 -10.54 -14.23
N ILE A 740 -31.04 -9.58 -14.65
CA ILE A 740 -30.73 -9.34 -16.07
C ILE A 740 -30.12 -10.58 -16.73
N LEU A 741 -29.14 -11.22 -16.10
CA LEU A 741 -28.48 -12.37 -16.70
C LEU A 741 -29.35 -13.62 -16.70
N THR A 742 -30.20 -13.80 -15.69
CA THR A 742 -31.20 -14.86 -15.68
C THR A 742 -32.24 -14.64 -16.79
N CYS A 743 -32.69 -13.40 -16.98
CA CYS A 743 -33.61 -12.98 -18.05
C CYS A 743 -33.02 -13.21 -19.46
N LEU A 744 -31.75 -12.83 -19.68
CA LEU A 744 -31.06 -13.10 -20.95
C LEU A 744 -30.90 -14.61 -21.21
N LYS A 745 -30.58 -15.39 -20.18
CA LYS A 745 -30.47 -16.85 -20.30
C LYS A 745 -31.82 -17.50 -20.64
N SER A 746 -32.91 -17.06 -20.04
CA SER A 746 -34.26 -17.58 -20.36
C SER A 746 -34.69 -17.25 -21.79
N ARG A 747 -34.08 -16.23 -22.42
CA ARG A 747 -34.27 -15.91 -23.84
C ARG A 747 -33.27 -16.59 -24.79
N GLY A 748 -32.56 -17.61 -24.30
CA GLY A 748 -31.62 -18.38 -25.12
C GLY A 748 -30.26 -17.72 -25.35
N VAL A 749 -29.93 -16.63 -24.64
CA VAL A 749 -28.59 -16.04 -24.74
C VAL A 749 -27.59 -16.87 -23.92
N HIS A 750 -26.70 -17.56 -24.63
CA HIS A 750 -25.66 -18.38 -24.03
C HIS A 750 -24.35 -17.61 -23.85
N PHE A 751 -23.83 -17.58 -22.62
CA PHE A 751 -22.57 -16.92 -22.31
C PHE A 751 -21.46 -17.95 -22.03
N VAL A 752 -20.58 -18.16 -23.02
CA VAL A 752 -19.43 -19.07 -22.87
C VAL A 752 -18.47 -18.52 -21.79
N ASN A 753 -18.16 -19.35 -20.79
CA ASN A 753 -17.20 -19.05 -19.70
C ASN A 753 -17.52 -17.83 -18.82
N LEU A 754 -18.78 -17.35 -18.77
CA LEU A 754 -19.14 -16.19 -17.95
C LEU A 754 -19.46 -16.57 -16.50
N GLN A 755 -18.51 -16.32 -15.62
CA GLN A 755 -18.63 -16.59 -14.18
C GLN A 755 -19.39 -15.47 -13.43
N MET A 756 -20.16 -15.82 -12.38
CA MET A 756 -20.94 -14.86 -11.59
C MET A 756 -20.11 -13.74 -11.00
N SER A 757 -19.03 -14.10 -10.31
CA SER A 757 -18.06 -13.14 -9.78
C SER A 757 -17.52 -12.16 -10.84
N ALA A 758 -17.35 -12.58 -12.09
CA ALA A 758 -16.81 -11.75 -13.15
C ALA A 758 -17.78 -10.63 -13.55
N TYR A 759 -19.02 -10.96 -13.92
CA TYR A 759 -19.97 -9.93 -14.34
C TYR A 759 -20.44 -9.04 -13.18
N MET A 760 -20.49 -9.57 -11.96
CA MET A 760 -20.76 -8.78 -10.75
C MET A 760 -19.68 -7.72 -10.51
N SER A 761 -18.42 -8.03 -10.89
CA SER A 761 -17.29 -7.12 -10.72
C SER A 761 -17.15 -6.04 -11.80
N TYR A 762 -17.87 -6.14 -12.93
CA TYR A 762 -17.73 -5.17 -14.01
C TYR A 762 -18.06 -3.73 -13.55
N PRO A 763 -17.30 -2.73 -14.02
CA PRO A 763 -17.72 -1.33 -13.92
C PRO A 763 -19.11 -1.14 -14.52
N GLU A 764 -19.84 -0.15 -14.02
CA GLU A 764 -21.24 0.10 -14.40
C GLU A 764 -21.42 0.21 -15.91
N LYS A 765 -20.67 1.12 -16.53
CA LYS A 765 -20.66 1.34 -17.98
C LYS A 765 -20.46 0.04 -18.77
N LYS A 766 -19.44 -0.74 -18.41
CA LYS A 766 -19.14 -2.01 -19.07
C LYS A 766 -20.24 -3.05 -18.91
N PHE A 767 -20.89 -3.10 -17.74
CA PHE A 767 -21.99 -4.03 -17.51
C PHE A 767 -23.20 -3.66 -18.39
N LEU A 768 -23.58 -2.39 -18.40
CA LEU A 768 -24.68 -1.88 -19.22
C LEU A 768 -24.42 -2.08 -20.71
N GLU A 769 -23.24 -1.73 -21.21
CA GLU A 769 -22.86 -1.94 -22.62
C GLU A 769 -22.97 -3.40 -23.03
N LYS A 770 -22.54 -4.32 -22.16
CA LYS A 770 -22.41 -5.73 -22.51
C LYS A 770 -23.72 -6.53 -22.37
N PHE A 771 -24.59 -6.14 -21.44
CA PHE A 771 -25.77 -6.94 -21.08
C PHE A 771 -27.10 -6.18 -21.17
N VAL A 772 -27.09 -4.86 -21.34
CA VAL A 772 -28.32 -4.07 -21.49
C VAL A 772 -28.37 -3.45 -22.88
N ILE A 773 -27.40 -2.59 -23.22
CA ILE A 773 -27.38 -1.86 -24.50
C ILE A 773 -27.21 -2.79 -25.70
N ARG A 774 -26.36 -3.82 -25.56
CA ARG A 774 -26.15 -4.83 -26.61
C ARG A 774 -27.42 -5.63 -26.94
N TYR A 775 -28.33 -5.77 -25.97
CA TYR A 775 -29.57 -6.53 -26.10
C TYR A 775 -30.78 -5.60 -25.95
N LYS A 776 -30.72 -4.44 -26.62
CA LYS A 776 -31.74 -3.38 -26.56
C LYS A 776 -33.11 -3.81 -27.09
N GLU A 777 -33.17 -4.91 -27.83
CA GLU A 777 -34.38 -5.59 -28.26
C GLU A 777 -35.22 -6.13 -27.08
N PHE A 778 -34.67 -6.13 -25.86
CA PHE A 778 -35.38 -6.50 -24.63
C PHE A 778 -35.57 -5.27 -23.71
N PRO A 779 -36.65 -4.48 -23.90
CA PRO A 779 -36.88 -3.25 -23.13
C PRO A 779 -37.01 -3.47 -21.62
N GLU A 780 -37.50 -4.63 -21.18
CA GLU A 780 -37.64 -5.02 -19.77
C GLU A 780 -36.30 -5.14 -19.02
N LEU A 781 -35.16 -5.23 -19.73
CA LEU A 781 -33.83 -5.21 -19.09
C LEU A 781 -33.54 -3.87 -18.40
N ILE A 782 -34.13 -2.78 -18.89
CA ILE A 782 -33.99 -1.45 -18.28
C ILE A 782 -34.81 -1.38 -16.99
N GLU A 783 -36.02 -1.94 -17.00
CA GLU A 783 -36.87 -2.03 -15.81
C GLU A 783 -36.30 -2.95 -14.73
N LEU A 784 -35.65 -4.05 -15.12
CA LEU A 784 -34.96 -4.95 -14.19
C LEU A 784 -33.69 -4.35 -13.57
N TYR A 785 -33.15 -3.26 -14.14
CA TYR A 785 -31.95 -2.61 -13.64
C TYR A 785 -32.23 -1.48 -12.64
N ASN A 786 -33.36 -0.81 -12.81
CA ASN A 786 -33.83 0.28 -11.94
C ASN A 786 -34.50 -0.27 -10.68
#